data_AF-D2HSZ5-F1
#
_entry.id   AF-D2HSZ5-F1
#
_cell.length_a   1.000
_cell.length_b   1.000
_cell.length_c   1.000
_cell.angle_alpha   90.00
_cell.angle_beta   90.00
_cell.angle_gamma   90.00
#
_symmetry.space_group_name_H-M   'P 1'
#
loop_
_entity.id
_entity.type
_entity.pdbx_description
1 polymer ?
#
loop_
_entity_poly.entity_id
_entity_poly.type
_entity_poly.pdbx_seq_one_letter_code
_entity_poly.pdbx_strand_id
1 'polypeptide(L)'
;MNSQEKTEEHPFADIFNEDEAEYNFLLSKPVCFVIFGKPGVGKTTLAHQITQAWKCIRVEALPILEEQIAKGTESGVMLQSILLSGQSIPDELVIKLMLEKLNSLEVSHFGYIITELPSLSQDAMTTLQQIDLIKNLNLKPDIIINIKCPDYDLCQRVSGQRQHSSTGYIYRRDQWDPEVFENRRKKRKEAQKEGKGEEEGEEEEEQEEEEAFIAEMQMVAEILQHVVQRPEDYLENIENIVKLYKEIILHPLEEVMAEHNSQYLIELDGNKPSEELFMVIMDRLKYLNLKRAAVLTKLQSAEEEITDIMENDELFHTLASYKLIAPRYRWQRSRWGRMCPVTLKEGNIYSGLPDFSVSFLGKIYCLSSEEALKTFLLNPRPYLLPPMPAPPFKVFIFGPQSSGKTTLCNLLAENYKGKVIDYAKLVQPRFDRALETLVRDTIAEATEAAIKAVREQLFVKLQAKRQAQSTSRVLEGEFERKEYAKFPSDTYKSLEESRSSSDEDVFTHESQRDGFLEDKKSSENVLNDQGSKTGKDDEKETSESSTFKRSFQSSGQNLKLDPQKDALEASIEEVTAEHPEVLSMIEETVKMAKDMNFEQPYEKHAEILEEVIRQVVEENTNRFSGAPKYGGWILDNCPAIKELWIVLIEKGIIPDLVISLSDTENNG
;
A
#
# COMPACT_ATOMS: atom_id res chain seq x y z
N MET A 1 -43.31 -5.26 -46.24
CA MET A 1 -42.27 -4.21 -46.30
C MET A 1 -42.78 -3.01 -45.55
N ASN A 2 -42.01 -2.51 -44.58
CA ASN A 2 -41.97 -1.11 -44.18
C ASN A 2 -40.54 -0.88 -43.66
N SER A 3 -39.99 0.30 -43.91
CA SER A 3 -38.58 0.60 -43.67
C SER A 3 -38.26 0.66 -42.18
N GLN A 4 -37.15 0.04 -41.78
CA GLN A 4 -36.46 0.46 -40.56
C GLN A 4 -36.00 1.90 -40.76
N GLU A 5 -36.32 2.77 -39.81
CA GLU A 5 -35.77 4.12 -39.77
C GLU A 5 -34.26 4.00 -39.51
N LYS A 6 -33.45 4.45 -40.46
CA LYS A 6 -32.05 4.76 -40.16
C LYS A 6 -32.06 6.04 -39.33
N THR A 7 -31.72 5.93 -38.06
CA THR A 7 -31.27 7.08 -37.28
C THR A 7 -30.03 7.65 -37.97
N GLU A 8 -30.17 8.81 -38.61
CA GLU A 8 -29.05 9.50 -39.23
C GLU A 8 -28.07 9.95 -38.14
N GLU A 9 -26.80 9.57 -38.28
CA GLU A 9 -25.73 9.97 -37.36
C GLU A 9 -25.58 11.49 -37.40
N HIS A 10 -25.41 12.12 -36.23
CA HIS A 10 -25.61 13.56 -36.06
C HIS A 10 -24.73 14.40 -37.03
N PRO A 11 -25.32 15.19 -37.95
CA PRO A 11 -24.58 15.90 -39.00
C PRO A 11 -23.79 17.13 -38.51
N PHE A 12 -23.66 17.30 -37.19
CA PHE A 12 -22.94 18.37 -36.49
C PHE A 12 -22.10 17.81 -35.33
N ALA A 13 -21.43 16.67 -35.54
CA ALA A 13 -20.29 16.32 -34.70
C ALA A 13 -19.17 17.36 -34.91
N ASP A 14 -18.73 18.03 -33.83
CA ASP A 14 -17.61 18.97 -33.93
C ASP A 14 -16.31 18.19 -34.14
N ILE A 15 -15.68 18.42 -35.29
CA ILE A 15 -14.42 17.80 -35.72
C ILE A 15 -13.27 18.16 -34.76
N PHE A 16 -13.45 19.19 -33.93
CA PHE A 16 -12.47 19.71 -32.96
C PHE A 16 -12.93 19.59 -31.49
N ASN A 17 -13.80 18.63 -31.18
CA ASN A 17 -14.19 18.30 -29.80
C ASN A 17 -12.96 17.91 -28.93
N GLU A 18 -12.43 18.86 -28.15
CA GLU A 18 -11.19 18.70 -27.37
C GLU A 18 -11.26 17.50 -26.40
N ASP A 19 -12.38 17.30 -25.72
CA ASP A 19 -12.56 16.20 -24.75
C ASP A 19 -12.60 14.82 -25.45
N GLU A 20 -13.07 14.74 -26.70
CA GLU A 20 -13.02 13.51 -27.49
C GLU A 20 -11.62 13.27 -28.09
N ALA A 21 -10.90 14.33 -28.46
CA ALA A 21 -9.50 14.23 -28.87
C ALA A 21 -8.60 13.74 -27.70
N GLU A 22 -8.84 14.24 -26.48
CA GLU A 22 -8.20 13.75 -25.26
C GLU A 22 -8.55 12.29 -24.96
N TYR A 23 -9.83 11.92 -25.05
CA TYR A 23 -10.27 10.54 -24.84
C TYR A 23 -9.62 9.57 -25.83
N ASN A 24 -9.61 9.93 -27.12
CA ASN A 24 -8.93 9.19 -28.19
C ASN A 24 -7.40 9.25 -28.10
N PHE A 25 -6.82 10.13 -27.28
CA PHE A 25 -5.40 10.09 -26.91
C PHE A 25 -5.16 9.13 -25.73
N LEU A 26 -5.95 9.24 -24.66
CA LEU A 26 -5.83 8.42 -23.45
C LEU A 26 -6.03 6.93 -23.71
N LEU A 27 -6.94 6.58 -24.65
CA LEU A 27 -7.12 5.21 -25.15
C LEU A 27 -6.02 4.76 -26.12
N SER A 28 -5.27 5.67 -26.75
CA SER A 28 -4.29 5.30 -27.77
C SER A 28 -3.02 4.70 -27.16
N LYS A 29 -2.62 3.54 -27.67
CA LYS A 29 -1.40 2.83 -27.28
C LYS A 29 -0.16 3.73 -27.48
N PRO A 30 0.78 3.80 -26.50
CA PRO A 30 2.06 4.47 -26.73
C PRO A 30 2.96 3.66 -27.66
N VAL A 31 3.89 4.33 -28.34
CA VAL A 31 4.81 3.71 -29.31
C VAL A 31 5.85 2.84 -28.60
N CYS A 32 5.95 1.59 -29.01
CA CYS A 32 6.91 0.62 -28.47
C CYS A 32 7.97 0.24 -29.51
N PHE A 33 9.24 0.31 -29.14
CA PHE A 33 10.40 0.11 -30.01
C PHE A 33 11.19 -1.15 -29.62
N VAL A 34 11.74 -1.85 -30.62
CA VAL A 34 12.76 -2.90 -30.41
C VAL A 34 13.92 -2.66 -31.37
N ILE A 35 15.16 -2.68 -30.86
CA ILE A 35 16.38 -2.56 -31.67
C ILE A 35 17.08 -3.91 -31.75
N PHE A 36 17.15 -4.47 -32.96
CA PHE A 36 17.95 -5.63 -33.31
C PHE A 36 19.28 -5.25 -33.96
N GLY A 37 20.22 -6.18 -33.94
CA GLY A 37 21.58 -6.01 -34.46
C GLY A 37 22.59 -6.75 -33.59
N LYS A 38 23.78 -6.97 -34.15
CA LYS A 38 24.86 -7.74 -33.50
C LYS A 38 25.32 -7.09 -32.17
N PRO A 39 25.98 -7.84 -31.26
CA PRO A 39 26.69 -7.26 -30.12
C PRO A 39 27.73 -6.21 -30.57
N GLY A 40 28.01 -5.22 -29.74
CA GLY A 40 29.00 -4.17 -30.03
C GLY A 40 28.63 -3.12 -31.09
N VAL A 41 27.53 -3.26 -31.83
CA VAL A 41 27.17 -2.35 -32.95
C VAL A 41 26.66 -0.95 -32.52
N GLY A 42 26.43 -0.72 -31.21
CA GLY A 42 25.98 0.58 -30.68
C GLY A 42 24.47 0.69 -30.34
N LYS A 43 23.74 -0.44 -30.24
CA LYS A 43 22.29 -0.48 -29.95
C LYS A 43 21.88 0.39 -28.75
N THR A 44 22.60 0.27 -27.64
CA THR A 44 22.30 0.97 -26.37
C THR A 44 22.48 2.49 -26.48
N THR A 45 23.53 2.96 -27.17
CA THR A 45 23.75 4.39 -27.45
C THR A 45 22.59 4.98 -28.25
N LEU A 46 22.17 4.30 -29.32
CA LEU A 46 21.06 4.72 -30.17
C LEU A 46 19.72 4.68 -29.41
N ALA A 47 19.50 3.64 -28.60
CA ALA A 47 18.32 3.53 -27.74
C ALA A 47 18.25 4.69 -26.73
N HIS A 48 19.38 5.06 -26.12
CA HIS A 48 19.44 6.18 -25.19
C HIS A 48 19.06 7.51 -25.87
N GLN A 49 19.57 7.77 -27.08
CA GLN A 49 19.20 8.95 -27.86
C GLN A 49 17.69 8.97 -28.20
N ILE A 50 17.11 7.83 -28.62
CA ILE A 50 15.67 7.70 -28.88
C ILE A 50 14.86 7.92 -27.60
N THR A 51 15.29 7.33 -26.47
CA THR A 51 14.68 7.49 -25.13
C THR A 51 14.59 8.97 -24.76
N GLN A 52 15.69 9.72 -24.90
CA GLN A 52 15.73 11.16 -24.62
C GLN A 52 14.76 11.97 -25.49
N ALA A 53 14.56 11.59 -26.75
CA ALA A 53 13.76 12.34 -27.72
C ALA A 53 12.26 11.98 -27.72
N TRP A 54 11.90 10.72 -27.44
CA TRP A 54 10.51 10.23 -27.42
C TRP A 54 9.92 10.12 -26.01
N LYS A 55 10.75 10.20 -24.97
CA LYS A 55 10.38 10.03 -23.55
C LYS A 55 9.72 8.68 -23.23
N CYS A 56 10.01 7.64 -24.02
CA CYS A 56 9.69 6.26 -23.68
C CYS A 56 10.61 5.71 -22.58
N ILE A 57 10.24 4.58 -21.98
CA ILE A 57 11.05 3.90 -20.94
C ILE A 57 12.06 2.95 -21.58
N ARG A 58 13.32 3.05 -21.16
CA ARG A 58 14.38 2.13 -21.63
C ARG A 58 14.37 0.87 -20.76
N VAL A 59 14.11 -0.28 -21.38
CA VAL A 59 14.05 -1.59 -20.71
C VAL A 59 15.31 -2.36 -21.05
N GLU A 60 16.28 -2.26 -20.14
CA GLU A 60 17.58 -2.94 -20.13
C GLU A 60 17.79 -3.54 -18.73
N ALA A 61 18.46 -4.70 -18.65
CA ALA A 61 18.65 -5.45 -17.42
C ALA A 61 19.40 -4.63 -16.36
N LEU A 62 20.57 -4.08 -16.69
CA LEU A 62 21.44 -3.41 -15.72
C LEU A 62 20.74 -2.23 -15.00
N PRO A 63 20.12 -1.25 -15.70
CA PRO A 63 19.37 -0.18 -15.03
C PRO A 63 18.21 -0.67 -14.14
N ILE A 64 17.54 -1.76 -14.53
CA ILE A 64 16.45 -2.33 -13.72
C ILE A 64 17.00 -2.98 -12.45
N LEU A 65 18.11 -3.73 -12.54
CA LEU A 65 18.78 -4.34 -11.39
C LEU A 65 19.28 -3.27 -10.41
N GLU A 66 19.90 -2.20 -10.92
CA GLU A 66 20.32 -1.03 -10.15
C GLU A 66 19.11 -0.33 -9.48
N GLU A 67 18.01 -0.14 -10.21
CA GLU A 67 16.76 0.46 -9.68
C GLU A 67 16.18 -0.37 -8.52
N GLN A 68 16.16 -1.70 -8.63
CA GLN A 68 15.66 -2.59 -7.58
C GLN A 68 16.55 -2.60 -6.33
N ILE A 69 17.87 -2.67 -6.51
CA ILE A 69 18.83 -2.63 -5.40
C ILE A 69 18.78 -1.28 -4.68
N ALA A 70 18.75 -0.17 -5.42
CA ALA A 70 18.69 1.19 -4.85
C ALA A 70 17.36 1.46 -4.12
N LYS A 71 16.25 0.86 -4.56
CA LYS A 71 14.94 0.92 -3.86
C LYS A 71 14.82 -0.03 -2.66
N GLY A 72 15.76 -0.95 -2.46
CA GLY A 72 15.72 -1.91 -1.36
C GLY A 72 14.53 -2.87 -1.40
N THR A 73 14.04 -3.23 -2.60
CA THR A 73 12.93 -4.18 -2.75
C THR A 73 13.34 -5.59 -2.33
N GLU A 74 12.38 -6.51 -2.12
CA GLU A 74 12.68 -7.92 -1.81
C GLU A 74 13.60 -8.55 -2.87
N SER A 75 13.34 -8.25 -4.14
CA SER A 75 14.22 -8.65 -5.26
C SER A 75 15.56 -7.93 -5.21
N GLY A 76 15.61 -6.63 -4.88
CA GLY A 76 16.85 -5.88 -4.69
C GLY A 76 17.76 -6.46 -3.61
N VAL A 77 17.19 -6.86 -2.46
CA VAL A 77 17.93 -7.51 -1.36
C VAL A 77 18.41 -8.91 -1.78
N MET A 78 17.57 -9.70 -2.47
CA MET A 78 17.97 -10.98 -3.04
C MET A 78 19.15 -10.82 -4.01
N LEU A 79 19.05 -9.91 -4.98
CA LEU A 79 20.11 -9.60 -5.94
C LEU A 79 21.40 -9.17 -5.25
N GLN A 80 21.32 -8.28 -4.26
CA GLN A 80 22.48 -7.82 -3.49
C GLN A 80 23.16 -8.98 -2.75
N SER A 81 22.40 -9.89 -2.14
CA SER A 81 22.98 -11.08 -1.47
C SER A 81 23.64 -12.07 -2.44
N ILE A 82 23.06 -12.29 -3.62
CA ILE A 82 23.66 -13.11 -4.70
C ILE A 82 25.02 -12.50 -5.11
N LEU A 83 25.03 -11.20 -5.43
CA LEU A 83 26.24 -10.48 -5.84
C LEU A 83 27.31 -10.45 -4.74
N LEU A 84 26.93 -10.22 -3.47
CA LEU A 84 27.86 -10.26 -2.32
C LEU A 84 28.42 -11.67 -2.06
N SER A 85 27.71 -12.73 -2.46
CA SER A 85 28.22 -14.11 -2.40
C SER A 85 29.19 -14.46 -3.54
N GLY A 86 29.41 -13.54 -4.49
CA GLY A 86 30.24 -13.77 -5.68
C GLY A 86 29.58 -14.60 -6.77
N GLN A 87 28.25 -14.76 -6.74
CA GLN A 87 27.48 -15.52 -7.73
C GLN A 87 26.93 -14.61 -8.83
N SER A 88 26.76 -15.17 -10.03
CA SER A 88 26.04 -14.51 -11.12
C SER A 88 24.54 -14.49 -10.85
N ILE A 89 23.86 -13.44 -11.32
CA ILE A 89 22.39 -13.35 -11.28
C ILE A 89 21.81 -14.34 -12.31
N PRO A 90 20.85 -15.21 -11.95
CA PRO A 90 20.23 -16.13 -12.91
C PRO A 90 19.41 -15.40 -13.98
N ASP A 91 19.55 -15.80 -15.24
CA ASP A 91 18.84 -15.21 -16.38
C ASP A 91 17.31 -15.23 -16.23
N GLU A 92 16.74 -16.25 -15.58
CA GLU A 92 15.30 -16.33 -15.28
C GLU A 92 14.83 -15.15 -14.43
N LEU A 93 15.64 -14.73 -13.44
CA LEU A 93 15.35 -13.58 -12.58
C LEU A 93 15.48 -12.27 -13.36
N VAL A 94 16.44 -12.17 -14.28
CA VAL A 94 16.59 -11.00 -15.16
C VAL A 94 15.39 -10.87 -16.10
N ILE A 95 15.00 -11.94 -16.79
CA ILE A 95 13.83 -11.95 -17.70
C ILE A 95 12.55 -11.61 -16.93
N LYS A 96 12.38 -12.16 -15.71
CA LYS A 96 11.24 -11.83 -14.83
C LYS A 96 11.20 -10.33 -14.50
N LEU A 97 12.30 -9.73 -14.07
CA LEU A 97 12.36 -8.31 -13.72
C LEU A 97 12.15 -7.39 -14.95
N MET A 98 12.63 -7.79 -16.13
CA MET A 98 12.34 -7.09 -17.39
C MET A 98 10.84 -7.18 -17.75
N LEU A 99 10.20 -8.34 -17.58
CA LEU A 99 8.75 -8.51 -17.76
C LEU A 99 7.94 -7.67 -16.77
N GLU A 100 8.36 -7.58 -15.51
CA GLU A 100 7.72 -6.74 -14.50
C GLU A 100 7.82 -5.25 -14.87
N LYS A 101 8.99 -4.78 -15.34
CA LYS A 101 9.14 -3.40 -15.84
C LYS A 101 8.32 -3.15 -17.11
N LEU A 102 8.22 -4.11 -18.03
CA LEU A 102 7.40 -4.00 -19.25
C LEU A 102 5.89 -3.92 -18.97
N ASN A 103 5.43 -4.54 -17.88
CA ASN A 103 4.04 -4.46 -17.42
C ASN A 103 3.79 -3.31 -16.42
N SER A 104 4.79 -2.46 -16.17
CA SER A 104 4.67 -1.32 -15.25
C SER A 104 3.74 -0.22 -15.78
N LEU A 105 3.20 0.57 -14.85
CA LEU A 105 2.35 1.72 -15.17
C LEU A 105 3.09 2.78 -16.01
N GLU A 106 4.40 2.95 -15.79
CA GLU A 106 5.28 3.82 -16.59
C GLU A 106 5.22 3.47 -18.08
N VAL A 107 5.49 2.19 -18.40
CA VAL A 107 5.50 1.68 -19.77
C VAL A 107 4.11 1.74 -20.41
N SER A 108 3.05 1.55 -19.62
CA SER A 108 1.66 1.74 -20.06
C SER A 108 1.33 3.17 -20.51
N HIS A 109 2.02 4.20 -20.00
CA HIS A 109 1.83 5.58 -20.46
C HIS A 109 2.81 6.01 -21.55
N PHE A 110 4.10 5.74 -21.33
CA PHE A 110 5.22 6.28 -22.11
C PHE A 110 5.67 5.36 -23.25
N GLY A 111 5.29 4.08 -23.24
CA GLY A 111 5.84 3.06 -24.14
C GLY A 111 7.26 2.66 -23.71
N TYR A 112 7.86 1.72 -24.45
CA TYR A 112 9.18 1.18 -24.13
C TYR A 112 10.16 1.21 -25.32
N ILE A 113 11.44 1.01 -25.02
CA ILE A 113 12.47 0.59 -25.96
C ILE A 113 13.31 -0.56 -25.38
N ILE A 114 13.41 -1.68 -26.11
CA ILE A 114 14.21 -2.87 -25.74
C ILE A 114 15.40 -3.02 -26.69
N THR A 115 16.56 -3.41 -26.17
CA THR A 115 17.81 -3.65 -26.94
C THR A 115 18.46 -5.01 -26.70
N GLU A 116 18.01 -5.77 -25.68
CA GLU A 116 18.70 -6.96 -25.15
C GLU A 116 17.94 -8.28 -25.35
N LEU A 117 16.67 -8.23 -25.77
CA LEU A 117 15.90 -9.42 -26.13
C LEU A 117 15.77 -9.54 -27.66
N PRO A 118 16.01 -10.72 -28.26
CA PRO A 118 16.51 -11.93 -27.62
C PRO A 118 18.00 -11.82 -27.21
N SER A 119 18.34 -12.41 -26.07
CA SER A 119 19.69 -12.50 -25.54
C SER A 119 20.49 -13.63 -26.20
N LEU A 120 21.82 -13.62 -26.03
CA LEU A 120 22.71 -14.67 -26.54
C LEU A 120 22.75 -15.92 -25.63
N SER A 121 22.41 -15.76 -24.35
CA SER A 121 22.25 -16.89 -23.44
C SER A 121 20.98 -17.68 -23.78
N GLN A 122 21.06 -18.99 -23.59
CA GLN A 122 19.91 -19.90 -23.69
C GLN A 122 19.63 -20.63 -22.36
N ASP A 123 20.37 -20.31 -21.29
CA ASP A 123 20.40 -21.11 -20.06
C ASP A 123 19.06 -21.15 -19.33
N ALA A 124 18.29 -20.04 -19.35
CA ALA A 124 16.94 -19.98 -18.81
C ALA A 124 15.82 -20.09 -19.88
N MET A 125 16.06 -19.60 -21.10
CA MET A 125 15.03 -19.52 -22.14
C MET A 125 15.62 -19.53 -23.55
N THR A 126 15.13 -20.41 -24.41
CA THR A 126 15.57 -20.49 -25.81
C THR A 126 15.18 -19.24 -26.60
N THR A 127 15.95 -18.91 -27.63
CA THR A 127 15.75 -17.74 -28.49
C THR A 127 14.34 -17.67 -29.10
N LEU A 128 13.74 -18.83 -29.44
CA LEU A 128 12.37 -18.90 -29.94
C LEU A 128 11.34 -18.50 -28.86
N GLN A 129 11.48 -19.02 -27.64
CA GLN A 129 10.62 -18.64 -26.51
C GLN A 129 10.76 -17.16 -26.15
N GLN A 130 11.97 -16.59 -26.25
CA GLN A 130 12.19 -15.15 -26.04
C GLN A 130 11.51 -14.31 -27.15
N ILE A 131 11.48 -14.80 -28.39
CA ILE A 131 10.75 -14.18 -29.50
C ILE A 131 9.24 -14.28 -29.31
N ASP A 132 8.72 -15.44 -28.91
CA ASP A 132 7.30 -15.62 -28.60
C ASP A 132 6.86 -14.74 -27.42
N LEU A 133 7.72 -14.54 -26.42
CA LEU A 133 7.53 -13.58 -25.34
C LEU A 133 7.37 -12.15 -25.90
N ILE A 134 8.25 -11.70 -26.82
CA ILE A 134 8.12 -10.38 -27.49
C ILE A 134 6.83 -10.29 -28.31
N LYS A 135 6.47 -11.33 -29.08
CA LYS A 135 5.25 -11.38 -29.91
C LYS A 135 3.97 -11.32 -29.07
N ASN A 136 4.01 -11.77 -27.80
CA ASN A 136 2.87 -11.88 -26.89
C ASN A 136 2.84 -10.83 -25.76
N LEU A 137 3.71 -9.81 -25.78
CA LEU A 137 3.62 -8.68 -24.84
C LEU A 137 2.26 -7.97 -24.94
N ASN A 138 1.71 -7.57 -23.78
CA ASN A 138 0.49 -6.76 -23.66
C ASN A 138 0.55 -5.49 -24.52
N LEU A 139 1.74 -4.88 -24.57
CA LEU A 139 2.11 -3.86 -25.54
C LEU A 139 3.09 -4.52 -26.52
N LYS A 140 2.61 -4.94 -27.68
CA LYS A 140 3.48 -5.48 -28.75
C LYS A 140 4.45 -4.39 -29.24
N PRO A 141 5.61 -4.71 -29.84
CA PRO A 141 6.38 -3.72 -30.58
C PRO A 141 5.56 -3.10 -31.72
N ASP A 142 5.69 -1.79 -31.94
CA ASP A 142 5.17 -1.11 -33.12
C ASP A 142 6.25 -0.94 -34.20
N ILE A 143 7.51 -0.78 -33.77
CA ILE A 143 8.63 -0.41 -34.63
C ILE A 143 9.83 -1.29 -34.33
N ILE A 144 10.34 -1.94 -35.38
CA ILE A 144 11.56 -2.75 -35.34
C ILE A 144 12.66 -1.96 -36.04
N ILE A 145 13.78 -1.76 -35.36
CA ILE A 145 14.97 -1.08 -35.90
C ILE A 145 16.08 -2.13 -36.02
N ASN A 146 16.59 -2.39 -37.22
CA ASN A 146 17.63 -3.38 -37.47
C ASN A 146 18.94 -2.70 -37.89
N ILE A 147 19.96 -2.78 -37.04
CA ILE A 147 21.30 -2.22 -37.34
C ILE A 147 22.16 -3.29 -38.02
N LYS A 148 22.27 -3.20 -39.35
CA LYS A 148 23.09 -4.08 -40.19
C LYS A 148 24.53 -3.56 -40.21
N CYS A 149 25.49 -4.42 -39.86
CA CYS A 149 26.92 -4.11 -39.90
C CYS A 149 27.68 -5.35 -40.43
N PRO A 150 28.63 -5.20 -41.36
CA PRO A 150 29.53 -6.29 -41.74
C PRO A 150 30.34 -6.81 -40.55
N ASP A 151 30.71 -8.10 -40.59
CA ASP A 151 31.45 -8.75 -39.49
C ASP A 151 32.83 -8.09 -39.29
N TYR A 152 33.57 -7.88 -40.39
CA TYR A 152 34.92 -7.32 -40.36
C TYR A 152 34.95 -5.92 -39.70
N ASP A 153 34.06 -5.03 -40.15
CA ASP A 153 33.96 -3.66 -39.62
C ASP A 153 33.56 -3.64 -38.14
N LEU A 154 32.70 -4.59 -37.73
CA LEU A 154 32.29 -4.76 -36.34
C LEU A 154 33.43 -5.27 -35.46
N CYS A 155 34.14 -6.32 -35.89
CA CYS A 155 35.29 -6.87 -35.17
C CYS A 155 36.41 -5.83 -35.03
N GLN A 156 36.68 -5.03 -36.07
CA GLN A 156 37.63 -3.91 -36.01
C GLN A 156 37.15 -2.80 -35.05
N ARG A 157 35.86 -2.45 -35.07
CA ARG A 157 35.29 -1.42 -34.19
C ARG A 157 35.34 -1.81 -32.72
N VAL A 158 35.00 -3.05 -32.38
CA VAL A 158 34.98 -3.51 -30.97
C VAL A 158 36.40 -3.76 -30.47
N SER A 159 37.29 -4.39 -31.25
CA SER A 159 38.71 -4.55 -30.84
C SER A 159 39.48 -3.23 -30.77
N GLY A 160 38.99 -2.18 -31.45
CA GLY A 160 39.45 -0.80 -31.31
C GLY A 160 38.88 -0.03 -30.11
N GLN A 161 37.97 -0.59 -29.32
CA GLN A 161 37.45 0.05 -28.11
C GLN A 161 38.41 -0.10 -26.94
N ARG A 162 38.38 0.88 -26.03
CA ARG A 162 39.15 0.87 -24.79
C ARG A 162 38.32 1.45 -23.65
N GLN A 163 38.38 0.84 -22.47
CA GLN A 163 37.62 1.27 -21.30
C GLN A 163 38.53 2.02 -20.31
N HIS A 164 38.07 3.15 -19.78
CA HIS A 164 38.74 3.87 -18.70
C HIS A 164 38.63 3.08 -17.39
N SER A 165 39.78 2.75 -16.79
CA SER A 165 39.91 1.89 -15.60
C SER A 165 39.04 2.30 -14.40
N SER A 166 38.95 3.60 -14.08
CA SER A 166 38.17 4.09 -12.93
C SER A 166 36.73 4.53 -13.22
N THR A 167 36.43 5.07 -14.41
CA THR A 167 35.10 5.63 -14.74
C THR A 167 34.24 4.70 -15.58
N GLY A 168 34.81 3.62 -16.12
CA GLY A 168 34.13 2.68 -17.00
C GLY A 168 33.79 3.21 -18.40
N TYR A 169 34.14 4.46 -18.73
CA TYR A 169 33.84 5.09 -20.02
C TYR A 169 34.55 4.37 -21.18
N ILE A 170 33.87 4.18 -22.31
CA ILE A 170 34.40 3.47 -23.48
C ILE A 170 34.77 4.46 -24.58
N TYR A 171 36.07 4.54 -24.89
CA TYR A 171 36.61 5.30 -26.02
C TYR A 171 36.62 4.44 -27.30
N ARG A 172 36.23 5.03 -28.42
CA ARG A 172 36.41 4.49 -29.79
C ARG A 172 37.87 4.67 -30.23
N ARG A 173 38.34 3.87 -31.20
CA ARG A 173 39.71 3.97 -31.77
C ARG A 173 40.06 5.41 -32.14
N ASP A 174 39.13 6.11 -32.81
CA ASP A 174 39.28 7.51 -33.25
C ASP A 174 39.42 8.56 -32.12
N GLN A 175 39.36 8.16 -30.85
CA GLN A 175 39.46 9.03 -29.67
C GLN A 175 40.73 8.78 -28.83
N TRP A 176 41.43 7.66 -29.00
CA TRP A 176 42.62 7.31 -28.22
C TRP A 176 43.84 6.89 -29.06
N ASP A 177 43.64 6.49 -30.32
CA ASP A 177 44.69 5.94 -31.18
C ASP A 177 45.50 7.06 -31.88
N PRO A 178 46.78 7.29 -31.53
CA PRO A 178 47.58 8.39 -32.07
C PRO A 178 47.76 8.32 -33.59
N GLU A 179 47.80 7.11 -34.18
CA GLU A 179 47.95 6.94 -35.62
C GLU A 179 46.72 7.51 -36.36
N VAL A 180 45.54 7.43 -35.77
CA VAL A 180 44.29 7.98 -36.34
C VAL A 180 44.26 9.51 -36.24
N PHE A 181 44.90 10.12 -35.23
CA PHE A 181 45.09 11.58 -35.18
C PHE A 181 46.11 12.04 -36.23
N GLU A 182 47.28 11.39 -36.33
CA GLU A 182 48.25 11.68 -37.38
C GLU A 182 47.66 11.55 -38.79
N ASN A 183 46.92 10.48 -39.06
CA ASN A 183 46.35 10.23 -40.38
C ASN A 183 45.17 11.18 -40.72
N ARG A 184 44.47 11.73 -39.71
CA ARG A 184 43.57 12.87 -39.89
C ARG A 184 44.33 14.16 -40.21
N ARG A 185 45.44 14.45 -39.52
CA ARG A 185 46.28 15.64 -39.79
C ARG A 185 46.89 15.60 -41.20
N LYS A 186 47.39 14.44 -41.64
CA LYS A 186 47.90 14.21 -43.01
C LYS A 186 46.82 14.51 -44.05
N LYS A 187 45.61 13.94 -43.89
CA LYS A 187 44.47 14.20 -44.79
C LYS A 187 44.00 15.66 -44.82
N ARG A 188 44.03 16.39 -43.68
CA ARG A 188 43.74 17.83 -43.67
C ARG A 188 44.76 18.62 -44.49
N LYS A 189 46.06 18.37 -44.26
CA LYS A 189 47.16 19.02 -45.02
C LYS A 189 47.23 18.61 -46.50
N GLU A 190 46.62 17.49 -46.88
CA GLU A 190 46.40 17.12 -48.28
C GLU A 190 45.20 17.89 -48.87
N ALA A 191 44.06 17.94 -48.17
CA ALA A 191 42.87 18.67 -48.63
C ALA A 191 43.06 20.20 -48.72
N GLN A 192 43.83 20.80 -47.80
CA GLN A 192 44.22 22.22 -47.88
C GLN A 192 45.03 22.52 -49.16
N LYS A 193 45.93 21.61 -49.57
CA LYS A 193 46.76 21.73 -50.78
C LYS A 193 46.00 21.54 -52.09
N GLU A 194 44.86 20.86 -52.07
CA GLU A 194 43.94 20.81 -53.22
C GLU A 194 42.94 21.98 -53.23
N GLY A 195 42.86 22.78 -52.14
CA GLY A 195 41.75 23.68 -51.85
C GLY A 195 42.01 25.19 -51.96
N LYS A 196 43.24 25.68 -51.77
CA LYS A 196 43.55 27.12 -51.79
C LYS A 196 44.52 27.52 -52.91
N GLY A 197 44.25 28.67 -53.50
CA GLY A 197 45.25 29.53 -54.10
C GLY A 197 45.18 30.89 -53.43
N GLU A 198 46.27 31.29 -52.77
CA GLU A 198 46.61 32.62 -52.24
C GLU A 198 45.57 33.34 -51.34
N GLU A 199 45.90 33.52 -50.05
CA GLU A 199 45.98 34.86 -49.41
C GLU A 199 46.60 34.78 -47.99
N GLU A 200 47.11 35.92 -47.48
CA GLU A 200 48.08 36.01 -46.37
C GLU A 200 47.55 35.69 -44.94
N GLY A 201 46.43 34.96 -44.81
CA GLY A 201 45.87 34.52 -43.52
C GLY A 201 46.34 33.14 -43.05
N GLU A 202 47.06 32.38 -43.90
CA GLU A 202 47.38 30.97 -43.65
C GLU A 202 48.34 30.74 -42.46
N GLU A 203 49.25 31.68 -42.17
CA GLU A 203 50.24 31.50 -41.09
C GLU A 203 49.61 31.56 -39.68
N GLU A 204 48.51 32.28 -39.48
CA GLU A 204 47.77 32.29 -38.21
C GLU A 204 46.86 31.04 -38.10
N GLU A 205 46.18 30.65 -39.18
CA GLU A 205 45.39 29.40 -39.25
C GLU A 205 46.25 28.14 -38.98
N GLU A 206 47.46 28.05 -39.56
CA GLU A 206 48.36 26.91 -39.31
C GLU A 206 48.89 26.86 -37.87
N GLN A 207 49.06 28.00 -37.20
CA GLN A 207 49.48 28.07 -35.80
C GLN A 207 48.37 27.61 -34.85
N GLU A 208 47.13 28.07 -35.04
CA GLU A 208 45.98 27.58 -34.27
C GLU A 208 45.74 26.08 -34.49
N GLU A 209 45.90 25.56 -35.72
CA GLU A 209 45.83 24.10 -35.97
C GLU A 209 46.97 23.30 -35.30
N GLU A 210 48.18 23.86 -35.17
CA GLU A 210 49.30 23.19 -34.49
C GLU A 210 49.11 23.19 -32.97
N GLU A 211 48.69 24.31 -32.36
CA GLU A 211 48.36 24.35 -30.91
C GLU A 211 47.20 23.42 -30.57
N ALA A 212 46.13 23.40 -31.39
CA ALA A 212 45.00 22.49 -31.19
C ALA A 212 45.43 21.01 -31.32
N PHE A 213 46.30 20.67 -32.27
CA PHE A 213 46.84 19.31 -32.40
C PHE A 213 47.73 18.91 -31.22
N ILE A 214 48.52 19.84 -30.67
CA ILE A 214 49.32 19.60 -29.46
C ILE A 214 48.39 19.35 -28.25
N ALA A 215 47.30 20.11 -28.12
CA ALA A 215 46.31 19.92 -27.06
C ALA A 215 45.55 18.58 -27.18
N GLU A 216 45.11 18.19 -28.39
CA GLU A 216 44.53 16.86 -28.64
C GLU A 216 45.51 15.74 -28.26
N MET A 217 46.79 15.85 -28.67
CA MET A 217 47.81 14.84 -28.38
C MET A 217 48.14 14.74 -26.88
N GLN A 218 48.09 15.86 -26.14
CA GLN A 218 48.23 15.85 -24.68
C GLN A 218 47.05 15.13 -24.02
N MET A 219 45.80 15.43 -24.41
CA MET A 219 44.62 14.69 -23.90
C MET A 219 44.69 13.20 -24.22
N VAL A 220 45.15 12.81 -25.42
CA VAL A 220 45.35 11.40 -25.78
C VAL A 220 46.41 10.75 -24.89
N ALA A 221 47.51 11.45 -24.57
CA ALA A 221 48.55 10.94 -23.67
C ALA A 221 48.07 10.79 -22.21
N GLU A 222 47.12 11.62 -21.75
CA GLU A 222 46.44 11.44 -20.46
C GLU A 222 45.49 10.24 -20.49
N ILE A 223 44.62 10.14 -21.50
CA ILE A 223 43.69 9.02 -21.69
C ILE A 223 44.44 7.68 -21.71
N LEU A 224 45.54 7.59 -22.47
CA LEU A 224 46.37 6.38 -22.64
C LEU A 224 46.93 5.82 -21.32
N GLN A 225 47.10 6.63 -20.28
CA GLN A 225 47.55 6.17 -18.96
C GLN A 225 46.46 5.46 -18.15
N HIS A 226 45.19 5.59 -18.56
CA HIS A 226 44.04 5.12 -17.80
C HIS A 226 43.14 4.15 -18.56
N VAL A 227 43.30 4.01 -19.87
CA VAL A 227 42.57 3.00 -20.66
C VAL A 227 43.14 1.60 -20.58
N VAL A 228 42.24 0.61 -20.58
CA VAL A 228 42.51 -0.82 -20.72
C VAL A 228 41.68 -1.42 -21.86
N GLN A 229 42.10 -2.57 -22.41
CA GLN A 229 41.27 -3.40 -23.28
C GLN A 229 40.61 -4.50 -22.44
N ARG A 230 39.31 -4.73 -22.60
CA ARG A 230 38.60 -5.79 -21.86
C ARG A 230 38.83 -7.15 -22.55
N PRO A 231 38.79 -8.29 -21.83
CA PRO A 231 38.94 -9.61 -22.46
C PRO A 231 37.88 -9.92 -23.53
N GLU A 232 36.67 -9.38 -23.39
CA GLU A 232 35.58 -9.45 -24.39
C GLU A 232 35.87 -8.63 -25.67
N ASP A 233 36.77 -7.64 -25.62
CA ASP A 233 37.18 -6.83 -26.77
C ASP A 233 38.34 -7.49 -27.57
N TYR A 234 38.75 -8.72 -27.25
CA TYR A 234 39.73 -9.46 -28.06
C TYR A 234 39.08 -10.01 -29.34
N LEU A 235 39.78 -9.89 -30.48
CA LEU A 235 39.24 -10.20 -31.81
C LEU A 235 38.67 -11.61 -31.91
N GLU A 236 39.37 -12.61 -31.36
CA GLU A 236 38.91 -14.02 -31.31
C GLU A 236 37.59 -14.17 -30.55
N ASN A 237 37.41 -13.46 -29.43
CA ASN A 237 36.19 -13.49 -28.64
C ASN A 237 35.03 -12.79 -29.36
N ILE A 238 35.30 -11.65 -30.02
CA ILE A 238 34.30 -10.94 -30.82
C ILE A 238 33.83 -11.79 -32.01
N GLU A 239 34.75 -12.46 -32.72
CA GLU A 239 34.39 -13.36 -33.83
C GLU A 239 33.55 -14.55 -33.36
N ASN A 240 33.89 -15.16 -32.22
CA ASN A 240 33.08 -16.20 -31.61
C ASN A 240 31.67 -15.71 -31.22
N ILE A 241 31.55 -14.52 -30.62
CA ILE A 241 30.26 -13.90 -30.27
C ILE A 241 29.41 -13.59 -31.52
N VAL A 242 30.02 -13.05 -32.57
CA VAL A 242 29.34 -12.75 -33.85
C VAL A 242 28.91 -14.04 -34.56
N LYS A 243 29.70 -15.12 -34.48
CA LYS A 243 29.35 -16.44 -34.98
C LYS A 243 28.15 -17.02 -34.23
N LEU A 244 28.18 -17.05 -32.89
CA LEU A 244 27.05 -17.53 -32.07
C LEU A 244 25.77 -16.74 -32.36
N TYR A 245 25.85 -15.41 -32.49
CA TYR A 245 24.71 -14.57 -32.88
C TYR A 245 24.11 -14.98 -34.24
N LYS A 246 24.96 -15.33 -35.22
CA LYS A 246 24.51 -15.80 -36.54
C LYS A 246 23.86 -17.18 -36.49
N GLU A 247 24.44 -18.11 -35.73
CA GLU A 247 23.95 -19.50 -35.62
C GLU A 247 22.67 -19.61 -34.80
N ILE A 248 22.48 -18.73 -33.80
CA ILE A 248 21.38 -18.80 -32.83
C ILE A 248 20.27 -17.76 -33.10
N ILE A 249 20.63 -16.49 -33.31
CA ILE A 249 19.70 -15.36 -33.24
C ILE A 249 19.25 -14.89 -34.63
N LEU A 250 20.15 -14.88 -35.62
CA LEU A 250 19.89 -14.20 -36.89
C LEU A 250 18.68 -14.77 -37.64
N HIS A 251 18.59 -16.09 -37.82
CA HIS A 251 17.49 -16.71 -38.58
C HIS A 251 16.11 -16.51 -37.91
N PRO A 252 15.92 -16.76 -36.60
CA PRO A 252 14.67 -16.41 -35.92
C PRO A 252 14.31 -14.91 -35.99
N LEU A 253 15.29 -14.01 -35.98
CA LEU A 253 15.01 -12.58 -36.16
C LEU A 253 14.63 -12.22 -37.60
N GLU A 254 15.20 -12.89 -38.61
CA GLU A 254 14.82 -12.68 -40.01
C GLU A 254 13.36 -13.11 -40.27
N GLU A 255 12.88 -14.17 -39.63
CA GLU A 255 11.46 -14.55 -39.61
C GLU A 255 10.58 -13.46 -38.97
N VAL A 256 10.94 -12.97 -37.79
CA VAL A 256 10.22 -11.88 -37.09
C VAL A 256 10.17 -10.60 -37.93
N MET A 257 11.26 -10.25 -38.60
CA MET A 257 11.31 -9.06 -39.47
C MET A 257 10.51 -9.23 -40.77
N ALA A 258 10.40 -10.46 -41.30
CA ALA A 258 9.58 -10.77 -42.46
C ALA A 258 8.08 -10.84 -42.16
N GLU A 259 7.69 -11.24 -40.94
CA GLU A 259 6.30 -11.16 -40.46
C GLU A 259 5.83 -9.71 -40.17
N HIS A 260 6.76 -8.80 -39.86
CA HIS A 260 6.44 -7.43 -39.44
C HIS A 260 6.01 -6.54 -40.60
N ASN A 261 5.21 -5.50 -40.30
CA ASN A 261 4.86 -4.49 -41.31
C ASN A 261 6.13 -3.70 -41.73
N SER A 262 6.44 -3.77 -43.02
CA SER A 262 7.63 -3.14 -43.63
C SER A 262 7.66 -1.61 -43.53
N GLN A 263 6.51 -0.95 -43.34
CA GLN A 263 6.45 0.50 -43.09
C GLN A 263 7.10 0.88 -41.75
N TYR A 264 7.05 -0.02 -40.77
CA TYR A 264 7.55 0.17 -39.41
C TYR A 264 8.82 -0.68 -39.14
N LEU A 265 9.42 -1.25 -40.19
CA LEU A 265 10.75 -1.85 -40.15
C LEU A 265 11.78 -0.82 -40.66
N ILE A 266 12.71 -0.43 -39.79
CA ILE A 266 13.75 0.56 -40.11
C ILE A 266 15.11 -0.15 -40.14
N GLU A 267 15.60 -0.42 -41.35
CA GLU A 267 16.95 -0.94 -41.54
C GLU A 267 17.98 0.21 -41.59
N LEU A 268 19.11 0.02 -40.91
CA LEU A 268 20.16 1.02 -40.73
C LEU A 268 21.55 0.44 -41.02
N ASP A 269 22.42 1.24 -41.61
CA ASP A 269 23.83 0.92 -41.82
C ASP A 269 24.65 1.26 -40.57
N GLY A 270 25.01 0.24 -39.81
CA GLY A 270 25.79 0.34 -38.58
C GLY A 270 27.22 0.83 -38.76
N ASN A 271 27.72 1.09 -39.99
CA ASN A 271 29.01 1.75 -40.20
C ASN A 271 28.97 3.28 -40.05
N LYS A 272 27.77 3.86 -39.94
CA LYS A 272 27.54 5.31 -39.79
C LYS A 272 27.66 5.78 -38.33
N PRO A 273 27.99 7.06 -38.09
CA PRO A 273 28.03 7.62 -36.75
C PRO A 273 26.64 7.64 -36.08
N SER A 274 26.63 7.60 -34.75
CA SER A 274 25.44 7.54 -33.91
C SER A 274 24.44 8.67 -34.22
N GLU A 275 24.94 9.87 -34.49
CA GLU A 275 24.13 11.06 -34.74
C GLU A 275 23.40 10.97 -36.09
N GLU A 276 24.07 10.47 -37.14
CA GLU A 276 23.44 10.28 -38.45
C GLU A 276 22.37 9.19 -38.40
N LEU A 277 22.64 8.08 -37.73
CA LEU A 277 21.66 7.01 -37.51
C LEU A 277 20.43 7.51 -36.76
N PHE A 278 20.64 8.29 -35.70
CA PHE A 278 19.56 8.93 -34.96
C PHE A 278 18.77 9.91 -35.84
N MET A 279 19.41 10.72 -36.69
CA MET A 279 18.72 11.62 -37.62
C MET A 279 17.87 10.88 -38.65
N VAL A 280 18.38 9.78 -39.24
CA VAL A 280 17.62 8.95 -40.20
C VAL A 280 16.38 8.32 -39.57
N ILE A 281 16.49 7.86 -38.32
CA ILE A 281 15.34 7.36 -37.54
C ILE A 281 14.36 8.50 -37.27
N MET A 282 14.83 9.62 -36.72
CA MET A 282 13.98 10.75 -36.37
C MET A 282 13.28 11.37 -37.58
N ASP A 283 13.85 11.27 -38.78
CA ASP A 283 13.17 11.67 -40.00
C ASP A 283 12.06 10.69 -40.39
N ARG A 284 12.36 9.38 -40.49
CA ARG A 284 11.35 8.34 -40.77
C ARG A 284 10.17 8.38 -39.79
N LEU A 285 10.43 8.56 -38.50
CA LEU A 285 9.39 8.60 -37.47
C LEU A 285 8.45 9.81 -37.58
N LYS A 286 8.82 10.90 -38.27
CA LYS A 286 7.89 12.02 -38.55
C LYS A 286 6.78 11.60 -39.50
N TYR A 287 7.09 10.80 -40.51
CA TYR A 287 6.16 10.43 -41.58
C TYR A 287 5.14 9.36 -41.16
N LEU A 288 5.43 8.60 -40.10
CA LEU A 288 4.58 7.49 -39.63
C LEU A 288 3.36 7.92 -38.79
N ASN A 289 3.12 9.24 -38.63
CA ASN A 289 1.98 9.81 -37.89
C ASN A 289 1.76 9.24 -36.48
N LEU A 290 2.88 8.94 -35.80
CA LEU A 290 2.90 8.26 -34.51
C LEU A 290 2.55 9.21 -33.36
N LYS A 291 1.56 8.85 -32.53
CA LYS A 291 1.22 9.59 -31.30
C LYS A 291 2.33 9.43 -30.25
N ARG A 292 3.05 10.51 -29.97
CA ARG A 292 4.03 10.58 -28.87
C ARG A 292 3.32 10.52 -27.52
N ALA A 293 4.00 9.99 -26.50
CA ALA A 293 3.54 10.10 -25.12
C ALA A 293 3.48 11.57 -24.69
N ALA A 294 2.42 11.95 -23.96
CA ALA A 294 2.24 13.30 -23.47
C ALA A 294 3.02 13.48 -22.17
N VAL A 295 4.05 14.33 -22.21
CA VAL A 295 4.97 14.57 -21.10
C VAL A 295 4.30 15.45 -20.05
N LEU A 296 4.21 14.95 -18.82
CA LEU A 296 3.72 15.71 -17.67
C LEU A 296 4.77 16.75 -17.26
N THR A 297 4.35 18.00 -17.06
CA THR A 297 5.25 19.09 -16.65
C THR A 297 4.83 19.63 -15.29
N LYS A 298 5.68 19.45 -14.27
CA LYS A 298 5.51 20.11 -12.96
C LYS A 298 5.61 21.63 -13.16
N LEU A 299 4.58 22.37 -12.78
CA LEU A 299 4.45 23.79 -13.14
C LEU A 299 5.38 24.69 -12.32
N GLN A 300 5.43 24.53 -11.00
CA GLN A 300 6.23 25.37 -10.10
C GLN A 300 7.75 25.07 -10.20
N SER A 301 8.59 26.07 -9.95
CA SER A 301 10.04 25.93 -9.66
C SER A 301 10.30 26.24 -8.19
N ALA A 302 11.46 25.86 -7.66
CA ALA A 302 11.81 26.03 -6.24
C ALA A 302 12.24 27.48 -5.87
N GLU A 303 11.72 28.47 -6.60
CA GLU A 303 12.20 29.86 -6.60
C GLU A 303 11.11 30.86 -6.17
N GLU A 304 9.83 30.47 -6.21
CA GLU A 304 8.69 31.33 -5.87
C GLU A 304 7.72 30.58 -4.95
N GLU A 305 7.52 31.12 -3.73
CA GLU A 305 6.64 30.56 -2.69
C GLU A 305 5.16 30.91 -2.99
N ILE A 306 4.47 30.03 -3.72
CA ILE A 306 3.02 30.15 -3.94
C ILE A 306 2.30 29.72 -2.64
N THR A 307 1.87 30.69 -1.83
CA THR A 307 1.24 30.41 -0.53
C THR A 307 -0.06 29.62 -0.66
N ASP A 308 -0.26 28.59 0.17
CA ASP A 308 -1.46 27.73 0.16
C ASP A 308 -2.79 28.48 0.37
N ILE A 309 -2.73 29.66 0.99
CA ILE A 309 -3.89 30.49 1.38
C ILE A 309 -4.53 31.18 0.16
N MET A 310 -3.86 31.21 -1.00
CA MET A 310 -4.38 31.86 -2.21
C MET A 310 -5.73 31.29 -2.67
N GLU A 311 -6.61 32.20 -3.12
CA GLU A 311 -7.90 31.84 -3.69
C GLU A 311 -7.72 31.00 -4.97
N ASN A 312 -8.65 30.08 -5.22
CA ASN A 312 -8.54 29.13 -6.32
C ASN A 312 -8.42 29.82 -7.69
N ASP A 313 -9.13 30.94 -7.90
CA ASP A 313 -9.06 31.70 -9.15
C ASP A 313 -7.69 32.33 -9.38
N GLU A 314 -7.07 32.89 -8.33
CA GLU A 314 -5.74 33.50 -8.36
C GLU A 314 -4.66 32.44 -8.58
N LEU A 315 -4.73 31.32 -7.85
CA LEU A 315 -3.84 30.16 -8.01
C LEU A 315 -3.86 29.62 -9.45
N PHE A 316 -5.03 29.47 -10.07
CA PHE A 316 -5.08 29.05 -11.47
C PHE A 316 -4.62 30.14 -12.44
N HIS A 317 -4.75 31.43 -12.10
CA HIS A 317 -4.21 32.51 -12.92
C HIS A 317 -2.68 32.56 -12.92
N THR A 318 -2.02 32.31 -11.77
CA THR A 318 -0.55 32.19 -11.72
C THR A 318 -0.09 30.90 -12.40
N LEU A 319 -0.64 29.73 -12.02
CA LEU A 319 -0.29 28.42 -12.61
C LEU A 319 -0.46 28.36 -14.14
N ALA A 320 -1.46 29.04 -14.71
CA ALA A 320 -1.67 29.11 -16.16
C ALA A 320 -0.59 29.91 -16.92
N SER A 321 0.31 30.60 -16.23
CA SER A 321 1.38 31.43 -16.82
C SER A 321 2.79 30.79 -16.77
N TYR A 322 3.03 29.78 -15.94
CA TYR A 322 4.33 29.12 -15.83
C TYR A 322 4.62 28.12 -16.96
N LYS A 323 5.90 28.02 -17.36
CA LYS A 323 6.45 26.97 -18.25
C LYS A 323 5.62 26.73 -19.53
N LEU A 324 5.22 27.82 -20.19
CA LEU A 324 4.38 27.79 -21.38
C LEU A 324 5.05 27.03 -22.54
N ILE A 325 4.32 26.12 -23.19
CA ILE A 325 4.80 25.37 -24.36
C ILE A 325 5.11 26.31 -25.55
N ALA A 326 4.33 27.37 -25.72
CA ALA A 326 4.46 28.33 -26.81
C ALA A 326 3.99 29.74 -26.41
N PRO A 327 4.45 30.81 -27.09
CA PRO A 327 3.98 32.17 -26.82
C PRO A 327 2.46 32.31 -26.96
N ARG A 328 1.79 32.68 -25.85
CA ARG A 328 0.32 32.76 -25.66
C ARG A 328 -0.41 31.44 -25.43
N TYR A 329 0.25 30.29 -25.44
CA TYR A 329 -0.36 29.04 -24.96
C TYR A 329 -0.45 29.09 -23.43
N ARG A 330 -1.66 29.18 -22.86
CA ARG A 330 -1.92 29.16 -21.41
C ARG A 330 -2.58 27.84 -21.03
N TRP A 331 -2.25 27.33 -19.85
CA TRP A 331 -2.87 26.11 -19.34
C TRP A 331 -4.33 26.36 -18.91
N GLN A 332 -5.21 25.42 -19.22
CA GLN A 332 -6.62 25.42 -18.82
C GLN A 332 -6.81 24.79 -17.43
N ARG A 333 -7.95 25.01 -16.77
CA ARG A 333 -8.30 24.32 -15.53
C ARG A 333 -8.84 22.91 -15.85
N SER A 334 -8.40 21.88 -15.12
CA SER A 334 -8.99 20.53 -15.27
C SER A 334 -10.39 20.45 -14.64
N ARG A 335 -11.14 19.39 -14.99
CA ARG A 335 -12.49 19.11 -14.46
C ARG A 335 -12.55 18.95 -12.93
N TRP A 336 -11.42 18.68 -12.28
CA TRP A 336 -11.30 18.52 -10.83
C TRP A 336 -10.94 19.82 -10.09
N GLY A 337 -10.57 20.87 -10.83
CA GLY A 337 -10.11 22.12 -10.23
C GLY A 337 -8.92 21.89 -9.28
N ARG A 338 -9.05 22.30 -8.02
CA ARG A 338 -8.03 22.09 -6.98
C ARG A 338 -8.09 20.70 -6.34
N MET A 339 -9.09 19.86 -6.64
CA MET A 339 -9.20 18.52 -6.05
C MET A 339 -8.17 17.55 -6.63
N CYS A 340 -7.52 16.75 -5.78
CA CYS A 340 -6.56 15.75 -6.22
C CYS A 340 -7.26 14.53 -6.87
N PRO A 341 -7.15 14.29 -8.19
CA PRO A 341 -7.82 13.15 -8.84
C PRO A 341 -7.30 11.78 -8.37
N VAL A 342 -6.07 11.72 -7.83
CA VAL A 342 -5.47 10.47 -7.34
C VAL A 342 -6.16 10.00 -6.06
N THR A 343 -6.22 10.85 -5.03
CA THR A 343 -6.91 10.49 -3.78
C THR A 343 -8.42 10.36 -3.99
N LEU A 344 -8.98 11.15 -4.91
CA LEU A 344 -10.40 11.07 -5.27
C LEU A 344 -10.76 9.69 -5.86
N LYS A 345 -9.84 9.04 -6.59
CA LYS A 345 -10.01 7.65 -7.07
C LYS A 345 -10.10 6.62 -5.93
N GLU A 346 -9.43 6.89 -4.81
CA GLU A 346 -9.57 6.09 -3.60
C GLU A 346 -10.86 6.41 -2.83
N GLY A 347 -11.55 7.52 -3.13
CA GLY A 347 -12.70 8.04 -2.39
C GLY A 347 -12.35 9.15 -1.39
N ASN A 348 -11.16 9.73 -1.46
CA ASN A 348 -10.69 10.76 -0.51
C ASN A 348 -10.64 12.17 -1.14
N ILE A 349 -11.46 13.07 -0.58
CA ILE A 349 -11.58 14.48 -0.95
C ILE A 349 -10.44 15.27 -0.27
N TYR A 350 -9.31 15.38 -0.94
CA TYR A 350 -8.20 16.25 -0.52
C TYR A 350 -7.94 17.35 -1.55
N SER A 351 -7.86 18.59 -1.08
CA SER A 351 -7.36 19.72 -1.87
C SER A 351 -5.89 19.51 -2.22
N GLY A 352 -5.54 19.82 -3.45
CA GLY A 352 -4.16 19.85 -3.92
C GLY A 352 -3.43 21.12 -3.49
N LEU A 353 -2.14 20.96 -3.26
CA LEU A 353 -1.20 22.01 -2.91
C LEU A 353 -0.54 22.58 -4.19
N PRO A 354 -0.17 23.88 -4.23
CA PRO A 354 0.53 24.48 -5.37
C PRO A 354 1.78 23.67 -5.75
N ASP A 355 2.58 23.31 -4.73
CA ASP A 355 3.86 22.61 -4.83
C ASP A 355 3.82 21.27 -5.59
N PHE A 356 2.65 20.65 -5.73
CA PHE A 356 2.47 19.39 -6.46
C PHE A 356 1.62 19.56 -7.73
N SER A 357 1.49 20.79 -8.24
CA SER A 357 0.74 21.10 -9.46
C SER A 357 1.45 20.70 -10.74
N VAL A 358 0.73 20.00 -11.61
CA VAL A 358 1.22 19.41 -12.86
C VAL A 358 0.31 19.82 -14.02
N SER A 359 0.89 20.07 -15.18
CA SER A 359 0.16 20.20 -16.44
C SER A 359 0.25 18.92 -17.27
N PHE A 360 -0.89 18.54 -17.86
CA PHE A 360 -1.01 17.40 -18.76
C PHE A 360 -2.15 17.64 -19.76
N LEU A 361 -1.92 17.36 -21.05
CA LEU A 361 -2.85 17.64 -22.15
C LEU A 361 -3.46 19.05 -22.12
N GLY A 362 -2.66 20.07 -21.77
CA GLY A 362 -3.12 21.46 -21.68
C GLY A 362 -3.87 21.84 -20.41
N LYS A 363 -4.25 20.88 -19.56
CA LYS A 363 -5.04 21.09 -18.33
C LYS A 363 -4.15 21.02 -17.07
N ILE A 364 -4.47 21.84 -16.06
CA ILE A 364 -3.79 21.91 -14.75
C ILE A 364 -4.43 20.94 -13.76
N TYR A 365 -3.60 20.15 -13.07
CA TYR A 365 -3.99 19.21 -12.03
C TYR A 365 -3.23 19.55 -10.73
N CYS A 366 -3.95 19.85 -9.66
CA CYS A 366 -3.38 20.05 -8.33
C CYS A 366 -3.38 18.70 -7.59
N LEU A 367 -2.30 18.37 -6.87
CA LEU A 367 -2.16 17.09 -6.17
C LEU A 367 -1.87 17.32 -4.68
N SER A 368 -2.32 16.42 -3.82
CA SER A 368 -2.32 16.62 -2.35
C SER A 368 -1.03 16.17 -1.65
N SER A 369 -0.26 15.28 -2.26
CA SER A 369 0.99 14.75 -1.70
C SER A 369 2.03 14.45 -2.77
N GLU A 370 3.29 14.27 -2.35
CA GLU A 370 4.37 13.84 -3.23
C GLU A 370 4.14 12.41 -3.78
N GLU A 371 3.39 11.56 -3.06
CA GLU A 371 3.00 10.22 -3.50
C GLU A 371 1.93 10.27 -4.59
N ALA A 372 0.95 11.17 -4.44
CA ALA A 372 -0.03 11.48 -5.48
C ALA A 372 0.65 12.08 -6.73
N LEU A 373 1.66 12.94 -6.53
CA LEU A 373 2.51 13.45 -7.60
C LEU A 373 3.25 12.32 -8.32
N LYS A 374 3.96 11.46 -7.58
CA LYS A 374 4.69 10.32 -8.15
C LYS A 374 3.75 9.42 -8.96
N THR A 375 2.67 8.93 -8.36
CA THR A 375 1.72 8.01 -9.04
C THR A 375 1.07 8.62 -10.29
N PHE A 376 0.70 9.91 -10.28
CA PHE A 376 0.17 10.59 -11.46
C PHE A 376 1.23 10.82 -12.55
N LEU A 377 2.49 11.07 -12.18
CA LEU A 377 3.61 11.17 -13.13
C LEU A 377 3.96 9.83 -13.78
N LEU A 378 3.82 8.70 -13.07
CA LEU A 378 4.03 7.37 -13.65
C LEU A 378 2.97 7.05 -14.72
N ASN A 379 1.68 7.27 -14.42
CA ASN A 379 0.61 7.10 -15.40
C ASN A 379 -0.67 7.88 -15.04
N PRO A 380 -1.03 8.96 -15.76
CA PRO A 380 -2.26 9.70 -15.51
C PRO A 380 -3.51 9.00 -16.09
N ARG A 381 -3.37 8.09 -17.06
CA ARG A 381 -4.52 7.49 -17.79
C ARG A 381 -5.56 6.83 -16.88
N PRO A 382 -5.21 6.06 -15.82
CA PRO A 382 -6.17 5.42 -14.93
C PRO A 382 -6.98 6.39 -14.06
N TYR A 383 -6.68 7.69 -14.08
CA TYR A 383 -7.41 8.74 -13.36
C TYR A 383 -8.23 9.64 -14.29
N LEU A 384 -8.02 9.54 -15.61
CA LEU A 384 -8.66 10.38 -16.62
C LEU A 384 -9.61 9.61 -17.54
N LEU A 385 -9.43 8.28 -17.65
CA LEU A 385 -10.36 7.40 -18.35
C LEU A 385 -11.59 7.04 -17.48
N PRO A 386 -12.75 6.75 -18.09
CA PRO A 386 -13.92 6.21 -17.39
C PRO A 386 -13.66 4.86 -16.70
N PRO A 387 -14.23 4.60 -15.51
CA PRO A 387 -14.96 5.55 -14.66
C PRO A 387 -14.00 6.58 -14.05
N MET A 388 -14.22 7.85 -14.37
CA MET A 388 -13.43 8.96 -13.83
C MET A 388 -13.65 9.06 -12.30
N PRO A 389 -12.62 9.43 -11.52
CA PRO A 389 -12.77 9.66 -10.09
C PRO A 389 -13.72 10.83 -9.85
N ALA A 390 -14.83 10.52 -9.20
CA ALA A 390 -15.85 11.45 -8.74
C ALA A 390 -15.79 11.52 -7.20
N PRO A 391 -16.23 12.63 -6.56
CA PRO A 391 -16.33 12.68 -5.12
C PRO A 391 -17.24 11.56 -4.58
N PRO A 392 -16.87 10.91 -3.46
CA PRO A 392 -17.76 9.98 -2.78
C PRO A 392 -19.07 10.69 -2.43
N PHE A 393 -20.19 9.98 -2.58
CA PHE A 393 -21.49 10.49 -2.18
C PHE A 393 -21.74 10.12 -0.70
N LYS A 394 -21.14 10.85 0.25
CA LYS A 394 -21.42 10.70 1.69
C LYS A 394 -22.55 11.65 2.09
N VAL A 395 -23.73 11.12 2.40
CA VAL A 395 -24.94 11.94 2.60
C VAL A 395 -25.74 11.48 3.81
N PHE A 396 -26.16 12.40 4.67
CA PHE A 396 -27.16 12.11 5.70
C PHE A 396 -28.53 12.63 5.25
N ILE A 397 -29.60 11.86 5.47
CA ILE A 397 -30.97 12.26 5.09
C ILE A 397 -31.90 12.34 6.31
N PHE A 398 -32.39 13.55 6.57
CA PHE A 398 -33.24 13.92 7.70
C PHE A 398 -34.65 14.33 7.27
N GLY A 399 -35.54 14.51 8.26
CA GLY A 399 -36.96 14.83 8.07
C GLY A 399 -37.87 13.97 8.95
N PRO A 400 -39.19 14.23 8.96
CA PRO A 400 -40.16 13.54 9.82
C PRO A 400 -40.37 12.08 9.37
N GLN A 401 -41.07 11.31 10.20
CA GLN A 401 -41.42 9.92 9.87
C GLN A 401 -42.36 9.86 8.65
N SER A 402 -42.29 8.78 7.86
CA SER A 402 -43.08 8.57 6.63
C SER A 402 -42.86 9.55 5.46
N SER A 403 -41.94 10.51 5.56
CA SER A 403 -41.58 11.48 4.49
C SER A 403 -40.86 10.90 3.26
N GLY A 404 -40.77 9.57 3.13
CA GLY A 404 -40.17 8.90 1.97
C GLY A 404 -38.63 8.81 1.97
N LYS A 405 -37.94 9.23 3.05
CA LYS A 405 -36.47 9.24 3.17
C LYS A 405 -35.79 7.96 2.70
N THR A 406 -36.20 6.79 3.19
CA THR A 406 -35.62 5.49 2.79
C THR A 406 -35.74 5.24 1.27
N THR A 407 -36.83 5.68 0.63
CA THR A 407 -36.99 5.60 -0.83
C THR A 407 -36.01 6.53 -1.54
N LEU A 408 -35.83 7.76 -1.05
CA LEU A 408 -34.83 8.71 -1.56
C LEU A 408 -33.40 8.18 -1.38
N CYS A 409 -33.08 7.60 -0.21
CA CYS A 409 -31.79 6.95 0.06
C CYS A 409 -31.50 5.83 -0.95
N ASN A 410 -32.48 4.99 -1.26
CA ASN A 410 -32.32 3.91 -2.25
C ASN A 410 -32.12 4.46 -3.67
N LEU A 411 -32.94 5.42 -4.11
CA LEU A 411 -32.81 6.04 -5.44
C LEU A 411 -31.47 6.78 -5.63
N LEU A 412 -30.96 7.40 -4.57
CA LEU A 412 -29.63 8.01 -4.58
C LEU A 412 -28.51 6.96 -4.54
N ALA A 413 -28.68 5.85 -3.82
CA ALA A 413 -27.74 4.73 -3.79
C ALA A 413 -27.64 4.00 -5.15
N GLU A 414 -28.73 3.93 -5.91
CA GLU A 414 -28.73 3.42 -7.29
C GLU A 414 -27.97 4.36 -8.23
N ASN A 415 -28.33 5.66 -8.24
CA ASN A 415 -27.73 6.65 -9.14
C ASN A 415 -26.24 6.92 -8.86
N TYR A 416 -25.86 7.11 -7.60
CA TYR A 416 -24.48 7.42 -7.19
C TYR A 416 -23.67 6.18 -6.78
N LYS A 417 -24.24 4.97 -6.91
CA LYS A 417 -23.64 3.68 -6.50
C LYS A 417 -23.23 3.59 -5.02
N GLY A 418 -23.73 4.50 -4.17
CA GLY A 418 -23.45 4.54 -2.73
C GLY A 418 -24.10 3.38 -1.96
N LYS A 419 -23.65 3.08 -0.74
CA LYS A 419 -24.33 2.09 0.14
C LYS A 419 -25.27 2.80 1.10
N VAL A 420 -26.53 2.38 1.19
CA VAL A 420 -27.42 2.84 2.27
C VAL A 420 -27.03 2.15 3.57
N ILE A 421 -26.82 2.94 4.62
CA ILE A 421 -26.60 2.52 6.00
C ILE A 421 -27.85 2.96 6.77
N ASP A 422 -28.69 2.01 7.19
CA ASP A 422 -29.86 2.31 8.01
C ASP A 422 -29.50 2.25 9.49
N TYR A 423 -29.42 3.43 10.12
CA TYR A 423 -29.02 3.60 11.52
C TYR A 423 -29.89 2.74 12.46
N ALA A 424 -31.19 2.65 12.20
CA ALA A 424 -32.14 1.91 13.02
C ALA A 424 -31.97 0.38 12.94
N LYS A 425 -31.44 -0.14 11.81
CA LYS A 425 -31.18 -1.58 11.65
C LYS A 425 -29.77 -2.00 12.06
N LEU A 426 -28.78 -1.11 11.93
CA LEU A 426 -27.36 -1.46 12.08
C LEU A 426 -26.71 -0.93 13.36
N VAL A 427 -27.09 0.27 13.82
CA VAL A 427 -26.48 0.90 15.00
C VAL A 427 -27.29 0.62 16.26
N GLN A 428 -28.61 0.80 16.24
CA GLN A 428 -29.47 0.58 17.41
C GLN A 428 -29.30 -0.84 18.01
N PRO A 429 -29.43 -1.95 17.26
CA PRO A 429 -29.33 -3.30 17.86
C PRO A 429 -27.92 -3.69 18.31
N ARG A 430 -26.87 -2.96 17.90
CA ARG A 430 -25.51 -3.10 18.44
C ARG A 430 -25.35 -2.32 19.75
N PHE A 431 -25.92 -1.12 19.82
CA PHE A 431 -25.96 -0.31 21.03
C PHE A 431 -26.77 -1.00 22.13
N ASP A 432 -27.94 -1.55 21.81
CA ASP A 432 -28.80 -2.25 22.76
C ASP A 432 -28.07 -3.46 23.39
N ARG A 433 -27.33 -4.24 22.58
CA ARG A 433 -26.48 -5.34 23.08
C ARG A 433 -25.29 -4.87 23.92
N ALA A 434 -24.70 -3.71 23.59
CA ALA A 434 -23.63 -3.12 24.38
C ALA A 434 -24.16 -2.65 25.74
N LEU A 435 -25.34 -2.04 25.77
CA LEU A 435 -26.05 -1.64 26.99
C LEU A 435 -26.44 -2.85 27.84
N GLU A 436 -27.02 -3.90 27.25
CA GLU A 436 -27.28 -5.17 27.95
C GLU A 436 -26.01 -5.77 28.58
N THR A 437 -24.87 -5.64 27.91
CA THR A 437 -23.59 -6.20 28.39
C THR A 437 -23.05 -5.37 29.55
N LEU A 438 -23.04 -4.04 29.43
CA LEU A 438 -22.72 -3.13 30.53
C LEU A 438 -23.63 -3.36 31.75
N VAL A 439 -24.92 -3.65 31.53
CA VAL A 439 -25.86 -4.00 32.60
C VAL A 439 -25.52 -5.36 33.24
N ARG A 440 -25.05 -6.36 32.49
CA ARG A 440 -24.56 -7.63 33.08
C ARG A 440 -23.28 -7.43 33.88
N ASP A 441 -22.34 -6.64 33.37
CA ASP A 441 -21.04 -6.41 33.99
C ASP A 441 -21.18 -5.57 35.27
N THR A 442 -21.98 -4.49 35.25
CA THR A 442 -22.32 -3.72 36.46
C THR A 442 -23.15 -4.51 37.47
N ILE A 443 -24.00 -5.46 37.04
CA ILE A 443 -24.61 -6.44 37.94
C ILE A 443 -23.56 -7.33 38.58
N ALA A 444 -22.58 -7.84 37.81
CA ALA A 444 -21.53 -8.70 38.34
C ALA A 444 -20.67 -7.96 39.39
N GLU A 445 -20.17 -6.76 39.07
CA GLU A 445 -19.43 -5.90 40.00
C GLU A 445 -20.26 -5.57 41.26
N ALA A 446 -21.55 -5.25 41.10
CA ALA A 446 -22.45 -5.01 42.22
C ALA A 446 -22.69 -6.28 43.06
N THR A 447 -22.73 -7.48 42.47
CA THR A 447 -22.84 -8.72 43.25
C THR A 447 -21.58 -8.97 44.09
N GLU A 448 -20.38 -8.74 43.54
CA GLU A 448 -19.12 -8.89 44.28
C GLU A 448 -19.02 -7.86 45.42
N ALA A 449 -19.33 -6.59 45.12
CA ALA A 449 -19.35 -5.52 46.13
C ALA A 449 -20.38 -5.79 47.24
N ALA A 450 -21.58 -6.29 46.90
CA ALA A 450 -22.61 -6.65 47.87
C ALA A 450 -22.23 -7.87 48.72
N ILE A 451 -21.67 -8.93 48.10
CA ILE A 451 -21.15 -10.11 48.82
C ILE A 451 -20.06 -9.70 49.80
N LYS A 452 -19.13 -8.82 49.40
CA LYS A 452 -18.09 -8.27 50.28
C LYS A 452 -18.68 -7.47 51.43
N ALA A 453 -19.58 -6.51 51.15
CA ALA A 453 -20.23 -5.69 52.17
C ALA A 453 -21.03 -6.53 53.20
N VAL A 454 -21.73 -7.56 52.74
CA VAL A 454 -22.48 -8.47 53.63
C VAL A 454 -21.54 -9.37 54.43
N ARG A 455 -20.43 -9.86 53.87
CA ARG A 455 -19.37 -10.56 54.64
C ARG A 455 -18.79 -9.68 55.74
N GLU A 456 -18.49 -8.42 55.44
CA GLU A 456 -18.00 -7.44 56.44
C GLU A 456 -19.05 -7.18 57.54
N GLN A 457 -20.33 -7.00 57.19
CA GLN A 457 -21.42 -6.88 58.17
C GLN A 457 -21.60 -8.14 59.03
N LEU A 458 -21.54 -9.34 58.44
CA LEU A 458 -21.64 -10.61 59.17
C LEU A 458 -20.46 -10.83 60.12
N PHE A 459 -19.24 -10.46 59.70
CA PHE A 459 -18.05 -10.47 60.56
C PHE A 459 -18.24 -9.55 61.79
N VAL A 460 -18.77 -8.34 61.61
CA VAL A 460 -19.11 -7.42 62.72
C VAL A 460 -20.23 -7.98 63.61
N LYS A 461 -21.31 -8.50 63.02
CA LYS A 461 -22.43 -9.18 63.73
C LYS A 461 -21.90 -10.36 64.58
N LEU A 462 -20.91 -11.12 64.09
CA LEU A 462 -20.26 -12.23 64.80
C LEU A 462 -19.32 -11.77 65.91
N GLN A 463 -18.49 -10.75 65.69
CA GLN A 463 -17.66 -10.17 66.75
C GLN A 463 -18.51 -9.65 67.91
N ALA A 464 -19.61 -8.96 67.62
CA ALA A 464 -20.57 -8.49 68.63
C ALA A 464 -21.21 -9.67 69.41
N LYS A 465 -21.66 -10.72 68.72
CA LYS A 465 -22.16 -11.95 69.38
C LYS A 465 -21.09 -12.61 70.27
N ARG A 466 -19.83 -12.67 69.83
CA ARG A 466 -18.74 -13.29 70.59
C ARG A 466 -18.38 -12.47 71.84
N GLN A 467 -18.43 -11.14 71.76
CA GLN A 467 -18.32 -10.25 72.92
C GLN A 467 -19.49 -10.48 73.89
N ALA A 468 -20.73 -10.50 73.41
CA ALA A 468 -21.91 -10.75 74.25
C ALA A 468 -21.88 -12.13 74.97
N GLN A 469 -21.46 -13.19 74.26
CA GLN A 469 -21.23 -14.50 74.86
C GLN A 469 -20.09 -14.51 75.89
N SER A 470 -19.03 -13.72 75.67
CA SER A 470 -17.95 -13.58 76.67
C SER A 470 -18.46 -12.89 77.94
N THR A 471 -19.29 -11.86 77.84
CA THR A 471 -19.92 -11.22 79.01
C THR A 471 -20.92 -12.14 79.72
N SER A 472 -21.65 -12.99 78.99
CA SER A 472 -22.53 -14.00 79.59
C SER A 472 -21.74 -15.04 80.40
N ARG A 473 -20.65 -15.57 79.82
CA ARG A 473 -19.81 -16.59 80.49
C ARG A 473 -19.03 -16.05 81.69
N VAL A 474 -18.74 -14.74 81.72
CA VAL A 474 -18.16 -14.08 82.91
C VAL A 474 -19.19 -14.02 84.05
N LEU A 475 -20.47 -13.79 83.76
CA LEU A 475 -21.55 -13.77 84.76
C LEU A 475 -21.89 -15.19 85.27
N GLU A 476 -21.83 -16.21 84.40
CA GLU A 476 -22.03 -17.61 84.79
C GLU A 476 -20.84 -18.16 85.61
N GLY A 477 -19.63 -17.64 85.40
CA GLY A 477 -18.40 -18.13 86.03
C GLY A 477 -18.24 -17.86 87.54
N GLU A 478 -19.01 -16.92 88.11
CA GLU A 478 -18.87 -16.53 89.53
C GLU A 478 -19.85 -17.21 90.50
N PHE A 479 -20.81 -18.01 90.01
CA PHE A 479 -21.90 -18.54 90.86
C PHE A 479 -21.81 -20.04 91.24
N GLU A 480 -20.99 -20.86 90.59
CA GLU A 480 -20.96 -22.32 90.82
C GLU A 480 -19.76 -22.85 91.65
N ARG A 481 -19.67 -22.46 92.94
CA ARG A 481 -18.93 -23.26 93.95
C ARG A 481 -19.58 -23.26 95.34
N LYS A 482 -20.85 -23.67 95.44
CA LYS A 482 -21.47 -24.07 96.73
C LYS A 482 -22.60 -25.10 96.61
N GLU A 483 -22.35 -26.25 97.23
CA GLU A 483 -23.28 -27.13 97.99
C GLU A 483 -24.60 -27.67 97.36
N TYR A 484 -24.71 -29.01 97.34
CA TYR A 484 -25.86 -29.86 97.76
C TYR A 484 -27.31 -29.32 97.56
N ALA A 485 -28.27 -30.00 96.91
CA ALA A 485 -28.73 -31.38 97.21
C ALA A 485 -29.94 -31.85 96.35
N LYS A 486 -30.16 -33.19 96.31
CA LYS A 486 -31.45 -33.94 96.24
C LYS A 486 -32.48 -33.74 95.09
N PHE A 487 -32.54 -34.77 94.23
CA PHE A 487 -33.72 -35.52 93.73
C PHE A 487 -34.95 -35.66 94.68
N PRO A 488 -36.12 -36.23 94.25
CA PRO A 488 -36.75 -36.31 92.89
C PRO A 488 -38.31 -36.16 92.86
N SER A 489 -38.89 -35.99 91.66
CA SER A 489 -40.21 -36.53 91.21
C SER A 489 -40.34 -36.27 89.69
N ASP A 490 -40.88 -37.10 88.79
CA ASP A 490 -42.02 -38.05 88.73
C ASP A 490 -43.28 -37.53 88.01
N THR A 491 -43.28 -37.74 86.67
CA THR A 491 -44.34 -38.40 85.86
C THR A 491 -45.79 -37.85 85.74
N TYR A 492 -46.28 -37.84 84.47
CA TYR A 492 -47.63 -38.21 83.94
C TYR A 492 -48.53 -37.17 83.23
N LYS A 493 -48.94 -37.55 81.99
CA LYS A 493 -50.26 -37.46 81.28
C LYS A 493 -51.14 -36.21 81.48
N SER A 494 -51.68 -35.61 80.41
CA SER A 494 -52.61 -36.20 79.40
C SER A 494 -52.40 -35.54 78.01
N LEU A 495 -52.77 -36.10 76.84
CA LEU A 495 -54.07 -36.62 76.33
C LEU A 495 -55.20 -35.56 76.32
N GLU A 496 -56.01 -35.37 75.25
CA GLU A 496 -55.93 -35.86 73.84
C GLU A 496 -56.87 -35.02 72.92
N GLU A 497 -57.39 -35.58 71.82
CA GLU A 497 -58.35 -35.03 70.82
C GLU A 497 -57.79 -33.98 69.81
N SER A 498 -57.61 -34.21 68.50
CA SER A 498 -57.83 -35.29 67.50
C SER A 498 -58.92 -35.04 66.40
N ARG A 499 -58.51 -35.29 65.13
CA ARG A 499 -59.25 -35.55 63.87
C ARG A 499 -58.22 -35.50 62.71
N SER A 500 -57.79 -36.59 62.06
CA SER A 500 -58.49 -37.48 61.09
C SER A 500 -58.68 -36.85 59.69
N SER A 501 -58.35 -37.46 58.54
CA SER A 501 -57.88 -38.84 58.26
C SER A 501 -57.25 -39.03 56.84
N SER A 502 -56.56 -40.17 56.65
CA SER A 502 -56.69 -41.20 55.57
C SER A 502 -56.24 -40.98 54.10
N ASP A 503 -55.15 -41.69 53.74
CA ASP A 503 -55.05 -42.82 52.77
C ASP A 503 -55.00 -42.69 51.21
N GLU A 504 -54.07 -43.48 50.62
CA GLU A 504 -54.01 -44.18 49.29
C GLU A 504 -53.95 -43.42 47.92
N ASP A 505 -53.40 -43.94 46.78
CA ASP A 505 -52.39 -44.99 46.43
C ASP A 505 -52.09 -45.02 44.86
N VAL A 506 -51.23 -45.93 44.35
CA VAL A 506 -51.23 -46.65 43.01
C VAL A 506 -50.19 -46.37 41.86
N PHE A 507 -49.28 -47.36 41.63
CA PHE A 507 -48.65 -47.99 40.39
C PHE A 507 -47.94 -47.17 39.23
N THR A 508 -46.65 -47.39 38.84
CA THR A 508 -45.90 -48.42 38.00
C THR A 508 -46.14 -48.41 36.45
N HIS A 509 -45.41 -49.01 35.46
CA HIS A 509 -44.28 -49.99 35.16
C HIS A 509 -43.80 -49.63 33.68
N GLU A 510 -42.75 -50.02 32.93
CA GLU A 510 -41.46 -50.79 32.93
C GLU A 510 -40.65 -50.36 31.63
N SER A 511 -39.78 -50.99 30.79
CA SER A 511 -38.96 -52.24 30.53
C SER A 511 -37.97 -51.94 29.33
N GLN A 512 -37.05 -52.75 28.72
CA GLN A 512 -36.18 -53.92 29.03
C GLN A 512 -35.07 -54.14 27.92
N ARG A 513 -33.90 -54.73 28.27
CA ARG A 513 -32.96 -55.63 27.49
C ARG A 513 -32.04 -55.21 26.29
N ASP A 514 -30.75 -55.48 26.48
CA ASP A 514 -29.77 -56.36 25.75
C ASP A 514 -29.51 -56.37 24.21
N GLY A 515 -28.20 -56.46 23.85
CA GLY A 515 -27.66 -56.90 22.53
C GLY A 515 -26.11 -56.95 22.49
N PHE A 516 -25.49 -57.97 21.85
CA PHE A 516 -24.04 -58.30 21.89
C PHE A 516 -23.32 -58.20 20.53
N LEU A 517 -22.02 -57.81 20.50
CA LEU A 517 -20.85 -58.62 20.01
C LEU A 517 -19.50 -57.85 19.96
N GLU A 518 -18.40 -58.59 19.71
CA GLU A 518 -16.97 -58.20 19.81
C GLU A 518 -16.41 -57.56 18.49
N ASP A 519 -15.22 -56.92 18.37
CA ASP A 519 -13.91 -57.59 18.52
C ASP A 519 -12.60 -56.72 18.53
N LYS A 520 -11.62 -57.18 19.34
CA LYS A 520 -10.12 -57.19 19.25
C LYS A 520 -9.19 -55.98 18.92
N LYS A 521 -7.99 -56.07 19.55
CA LYS A 521 -6.63 -55.48 19.30
C LYS A 521 -6.37 -54.03 19.76
N SER A 522 -5.41 -53.66 20.65
CA SER A 522 -3.99 -54.04 20.97
C SER A 522 -2.95 -53.10 20.31
N SER A 523 -1.84 -52.67 20.92
CA SER A 523 -1.29 -52.83 22.29
C SER A 523 -0.01 -51.97 22.50
N GLU A 524 0.27 -51.64 23.77
CA GLU A 524 1.58 -51.41 24.44
C GLU A 524 2.87 -51.01 23.67
N ASN A 525 3.59 -49.98 24.20
CA ASN A 525 5.04 -49.97 24.54
C ASN A 525 5.51 -48.54 24.96
N VAL A 526 6.57 -48.29 25.75
CA VAL A 526 7.18 -49.02 26.91
C VAL A 526 8.24 -48.11 27.61
N LEU A 527 8.42 -48.24 28.95
CA LEU A 527 9.54 -47.70 29.79
C LEU A 527 9.68 -46.14 29.91
N ASN A 528 10.15 -45.50 31.00
CA ASN A 528 11.36 -45.64 31.88
C ASN A 528 12.69 -45.20 31.19
N ASP A 529 13.69 -44.56 31.83
CA ASP A 529 13.82 -43.87 33.14
C ASP A 529 15.19 -43.07 33.18
N GLN A 530 15.39 -42.17 34.17
CA GLN A 530 16.64 -41.54 34.66
C GLN A 530 17.59 -40.72 33.74
N GLY A 531 17.94 -39.51 34.19
CA GLY A 531 19.15 -39.37 35.04
C GLY A 531 20.40 -38.64 34.52
N SER A 532 20.55 -37.35 34.85
CA SER A 532 21.80 -36.67 35.27
C SER A 532 21.44 -35.21 35.63
N LYS A 533 21.98 -34.49 36.63
CA LYS A 533 23.21 -34.57 37.45
C LYS A 533 24.53 -34.35 36.71
N THR A 534 24.85 -33.07 36.52
CA THR A 534 26.17 -32.50 36.87
C THR A 534 25.99 -31.04 37.29
N GLY A 535 26.81 -30.57 38.22
CA GLY A 535 26.88 -29.17 38.62
C GLY A 535 28.33 -28.78 38.88
N LYS A 536 28.61 -27.50 38.69
CA LYS A 536 29.77 -26.69 39.11
C LYS A 536 29.30 -25.22 38.99
N ASP A 537 29.51 -24.34 39.96
CA ASP A 537 30.80 -23.78 40.41
C ASP A 537 31.45 -23.03 39.21
N ASP A 538 31.70 -21.72 39.22
CA ASP A 538 32.05 -20.85 40.35
C ASP A 538 31.55 -19.38 40.25
N GLU A 539 31.55 -18.73 41.41
CA GLU A 539 31.87 -17.33 41.75
C GLU A 539 31.90 -16.16 40.72
N LYS A 540 31.40 -14.99 41.19
CA LYS A 540 32.02 -13.62 41.10
C LYS A 540 31.98 -12.82 39.77
N GLU A 541 31.99 -11.48 39.78
CA GLU A 541 31.63 -10.44 40.79
C GLU A 541 31.51 -9.05 40.11
N THR A 542 30.81 -8.10 40.77
CA THR A 542 30.83 -6.62 40.55
C THR A 542 30.49 -6.11 39.12
N SER A 543 30.23 -4.82 38.85
CA SER A 543 30.28 -3.56 39.63
C SER A 543 29.38 -2.50 38.95
N GLU A 544 29.00 -1.35 39.51
CA GLU A 544 28.65 -0.93 40.90
C GLU A 544 28.25 0.56 40.88
N SER A 545 27.49 1.02 41.88
CA SER A 545 27.27 2.44 42.25
C SER A 545 26.51 3.33 41.22
N SER A 546 25.96 4.49 41.58
CA SER A 546 25.94 5.22 42.86
C SER A 546 24.49 5.60 43.23
N THR A 547 24.01 5.61 44.48
CA THR A 547 24.57 5.94 45.81
C THR A 547 24.63 7.44 46.13
N PHE A 548 23.60 7.95 46.82
CA PHE A 548 23.65 8.77 48.07
C PHE A 548 22.19 9.02 48.54
N LYS A 549 21.70 8.46 49.66
CA LYS A 549 21.73 9.04 51.03
C LYS A 549 21.20 10.49 51.10
N ARG A 550 20.24 10.85 51.95
CA ARG A 550 20.11 10.47 53.38
C ARG A 550 18.67 10.51 53.95
N SER A 551 18.29 9.43 54.65
CA SER A 551 17.58 9.38 55.94
C SER A 551 16.60 10.48 56.40
N PHE A 552 15.42 10.04 56.84
CA PHE A 552 15.00 10.20 58.25
C PHE A 552 14.48 8.87 58.80
N GLN A 553 14.51 8.67 60.12
CA GLN A 553 14.32 7.35 60.75
C GLN A 553 12.87 7.08 61.17
N SER A 554 12.45 5.82 61.06
CA SER A 554 11.21 5.30 61.63
C SER A 554 11.35 5.04 63.14
N SER A 555 10.51 5.68 63.95
CA SER A 555 10.20 5.22 65.31
C SER A 555 9.08 4.19 65.22
N GLY A 556 9.43 2.90 65.20
CA GLY A 556 8.47 1.83 64.93
C GLY A 556 7.55 1.49 66.10
N GLN A 557 6.34 1.03 65.78
CA GLN A 557 5.58 0.09 66.60
C GLN A 557 5.09 -1.05 65.71
N ASN A 558 5.25 -2.29 66.18
CA ASN A 558 4.77 -3.47 65.50
C ASN A 558 3.25 -3.60 65.70
N LEU A 559 2.47 -3.22 64.70
CA LEU A 559 1.09 -3.70 64.59
C LEU A 559 1.12 -5.14 64.10
N LYS A 560 0.92 -6.08 65.03
CA LYS A 560 0.70 -7.49 64.69
C LYS A 560 -0.57 -7.58 63.83
N LEU A 561 -0.49 -8.25 62.68
CA LEU A 561 -1.66 -8.86 62.07
C LEU A 561 -2.18 -9.91 63.06
N ASP A 562 -3.47 -9.81 63.39
CA ASP A 562 -4.04 -10.50 64.55
C ASP A 562 -4.53 -11.90 64.15
N PRO A 563 -3.95 -13.01 64.65
CA PRO A 563 -4.28 -14.38 64.20
C PRO A 563 -5.72 -14.81 64.49
N GLN A 564 -6.51 -13.97 65.18
CA GLN A 564 -7.94 -14.18 65.38
C GLN A 564 -8.80 -13.75 64.19
N LYS A 565 -8.28 -12.97 63.23
CA LYS A 565 -9.08 -12.46 62.11
C LYS A 565 -9.41 -13.58 61.12
N ASP A 566 -8.38 -14.24 60.61
CA ASP A 566 -8.45 -15.35 59.64
C ASP A 566 -9.26 -16.53 60.23
N ALA A 567 -9.12 -16.76 61.55
CA ALA A 567 -9.85 -17.77 62.31
C ALA A 567 -11.32 -17.40 62.65
N LEU A 568 -11.75 -16.15 62.39
CA LEU A 568 -13.17 -15.78 62.34
C LEU A 568 -13.73 -15.92 60.92
N GLU A 569 -12.99 -15.52 59.89
CA GLU A 569 -13.45 -15.61 58.49
C GLU A 569 -13.77 -17.07 58.09
N ALA A 570 -12.95 -18.03 58.52
CA ALA A 570 -13.20 -19.47 58.34
C ALA A 570 -14.41 -20.04 59.13
N SER A 571 -15.19 -19.20 59.82
CA SER A 571 -16.40 -19.58 60.57
C SER A 571 -17.69 -18.91 60.07
N ILE A 572 -17.61 -18.19 58.96
CA ILE A 572 -18.77 -17.62 58.26
C ILE A 572 -19.23 -18.63 57.20
N GLU A 573 -20.50 -19.03 57.22
CA GLU A 573 -21.09 -19.83 56.12
C GLU A 573 -20.96 -19.07 54.80
N GLU A 574 -20.67 -19.76 53.69
CA GLU A 574 -20.34 -19.10 52.42
C GLU A 574 -21.48 -18.18 51.97
N VAL A 575 -21.25 -16.87 52.02
CA VAL A 575 -22.19 -15.87 51.48
C VAL A 575 -22.18 -16.01 49.97
N THR A 576 -23.19 -16.71 49.45
CA THR A 576 -23.52 -16.86 48.03
C THR A 576 -24.37 -15.67 47.53
N ALA A 577 -24.53 -15.56 46.21
CA ALA A 577 -25.31 -14.50 45.57
C ALA A 577 -26.83 -14.53 45.92
N GLU A 578 -27.33 -15.62 46.51
CA GLU A 578 -28.75 -15.81 46.85
C GLU A 578 -29.12 -15.28 48.25
N HIS A 579 -28.16 -14.76 49.02
CA HIS A 579 -28.42 -14.24 50.37
C HIS A 579 -29.35 -12.99 50.33
N PRO A 580 -30.40 -12.90 51.18
CA PRO A 580 -31.41 -11.84 51.05
C PRO A 580 -30.87 -10.41 51.24
N GLU A 581 -29.88 -10.20 52.13
CA GLU A 581 -29.22 -8.88 52.26
C GLU A 581 -28.39 -8.53 51.00
N VAL A 582 -27.90 -9.53 50.25
CA VAL A 582 -27.17 -9.34 48.97
C VAL A 582 -28.16 -9.04 47.84
N LEU A 583 -29.26 -9.79 47.75
CA LEU A 583 -30.30 -9.58 46.74
C LEU A 583 -30.94 -8.19 46.84
N SER A 584 -31.16 -7.67 48.06
CA SER A 584 -31.69 -6.31 48.25
C SER A 584 -30.73 -5.24 47.73
N MET A 585 -29.42 -5.40 47.97
CA MET A 585 -28.39 -4.49 47.47
C MET A 585 -28.30 -4.55 45.93
N ILE A 586 -28.37 -5.75 45.35
CA ILE A 586 -28.40 -5.95 43.89
C ILE A 586 -29.66 -5.33 43.28
N GLU A 587 -30.83 -5.45 43.92
CA GLU A 587 -32.06 -4.83 43.43
C GLU A 587 -32.00 -3.29 43.43
N GLU A 588 -31.32 -2.68 44.38
CA GLU A 588 -31.12 -1.23 44.43
C GLU A 588 -30.09 -0.75 43.41
N THR A 589 -28.95 -1.44 43.27
CA THR A 589 -27.97 -1.11 42.22
C THR A 589 -28.51 -1.38 40.82
N VAL A 590 -29.34 -2.40 40.61
CA VAL A 590 -30.04 -2.66 39.33
C VAL A 590 -31.06 -1.56 38.99
N LYS A 591 -31.68 -0.94 40.00
CA LYS A 591 -32.54 0.24 39.77
C LYS A 591 -31.69 1.44 39.35
N MET A 592 -30.61 1.72 40.07
CA MET A 592 -29.66 2.80 39.71
C MET A 592 -29.02 2.59 38.34
N ALA A 593 -28.60 1.37 37.99
CA ALA A 593 -28.00 1.02 36.71
C ALA A 593 -28.98 1.11 35.52
N LYS A 594 -30.30 1.07 35.76
CA LYS A 594 -31.32 1.32 34.73
C LYS A 594 -31.54 2.82 34.48
N ASP A 595 -31.27 3.66 35.48
CA ASP A 595 -31.29 5.12 35.34
C ASP A 595 -29.95 5.67 34.81
N MET A 596 -28.84 4.95 35.05
CA MET A 596 -27.53 5.21 34.45
C MET A 596 -27.45 4.75 32.99
N ASN A 597 -27.88 5.63 32.08
CA ASN A 597 -27.31 5.63 30.73
C ASN A 597 -25.78 5.77 30.80
N PHE A 598 -25.07 5.35 29.73
CA PHE A 598 -23.65 5.67 29.53
C PHE A 598 -23.37 7.15 29.87
N GLU A 599 -22.23 7.45 30.49
CA GLU A 599 -21.83 8.84 30.80
C GLU A 599 -21.81 9.73 29.53
N GLN A 600 -21.52 9.13 28.37
CA GLN A 600 -21.70 9.73 27.05
C GLN A 600 -22.35 8.70 26.08
N PRO A 601 -23.69 8.63 25.97
CA PRO A 601 -24.35 7.63 25.12
C PRO A 601 -24.12 7.93 23.63
N TYR A 602 -23.94 9.21 23.29
CA TYR A 602 -23.66 9.68 21.94
C TYR A 602 -22.25 9.30 21.47
N GLU A 603 -21.26 9.22 22.36
CA GLU A 603 -19.94 8.67 22.03
C GLU A 603 -20.04 7.19 21.65
N LYS A 604 -20.77 6.39 22.43
CA LYS A 604 -20.91 4.96 22.10
C LYS A 604 -21.72 4.71 20.84
N HIS A 605 -22.71 5.54 20.54
CA HIS A 605 -23.39 5.53 19.23
C HIS A 605 -22.44 5.89 18.07
N ALA A 606 -21.56 6.88 18.24
CA ALA A 606 -20.59 7.27 17.22
C ALA A 606 -19.55 6.17 16.95
N GLU A 607 -18.99 5.53 17.98
CA GLU A 607 -18.06 4.40 17.83
C GLU A 607 -18.70 3.22 17.07
N ILE A 608 -19.96 2.89 17.38
CA ILE A 608 -20.68 1.79 16.70
C ILE A 608 -20.98 2.17 15.24
N LEU A 609 -21.29 3.43 14.96
CA LEU A 609 -21.45 3.91 13.58
C LEU A 609 -20.12 3.93 12.83
N GLU A 610 -19.00 4.27 13.48
CA GLU A 610 -17.65 4.17 12.92
C GLU A 610 -17.32 2.73 12.50
N GLU A 611 -17.62 1.75 13.37
CA GLU A 611 -17.42 0.34 13.06
C GLU A 611 -18.29 -0.14 11.88
N VAL A 612 -19.57 0.26 11.86
CA VAL A 612 -20.50 -0.06 10.76
C VAL A 612 -20.04 0.57 9.45
N ILE A 613 -19.58 1.82 9.46
CA ILE A 613 -19.01 2.49 8.28
C ILE A 613 -17.74 1.79 7.83
N ARG A 614 -16.84 1.40 8.75
CA ARG A 614 -15.62 0.65 8.44
C ARG A 614 -15.93 -0.68 7.73
N GLN A 615 -16.90 -1.43 8.24
CA GLN A 615 -17.36 -2.69 7.62
C GLN A 615 -17.97 -2.45 6.21
N VAL A 616 -18.75 -1.38 6.03
CA VAL A 616 -19.30 -0.99 4.72
C VAL A 616 -18.22 -0.52 3.74
N VAL A 617 -17.19 0.16 4.22
CA VAL A 617 -16.01 0.58 3.44
C VAL A 617 -15.19 -0.65 2.99
N GLU A 618 -15.02 -1.64 3.86
CA GLU A 618 -14.37 -2.92 3.52
C GLU A 618 -15.17 -3.70 2.47
N GLU A 619 -16.50 -3.85 2.66
CA GLU A 619 -17.40 -4.46 1.67
C GLU A 619 -17.39 -3.73 0.31
N ASN A 620 -17.35 -2.39 0.30
CA ASN A 620 -17.45 -1.57 -0.91
C ASN A 620 -16.34 -1.89 -1.94
N THR A 621 -15.16 -2.33 -1.50
CA THR A 621 -14.05 -2.72 -2.39
C THR A 621 -14.43 -3.83 -3.39
N ASN A 622 -15.33 -4.73 -3.02
CA ASN A 622 -15.76 -5.87 -3.82
C ASN A 622 -17.01 -5.59 -4.68
N ARG A 623 -17.56 -4.38 -4.63
CA ARG A 623 -18.89 -4.07 -5.15
C ARG A 623 -18.97 -3.95 -6.68
N PHE A 624 -17.91 -3.47 -7.33
CA PHE A 624 -17.74 -3.46 -8.79
C PHE A 624 -16.27 -3.30 -9.15
N SER A 625 -15.90 -3.64 -10.39
CA SER A 625 -14.52 -3.48 -10.88
C SER A 625 -14.09 -2.01 -10.85
N GLY A 626 -13.07 -1.70 -10.04
CA GLY A 626 -12.60 -0.32 -9.84
C GLY A 626 -13.45 0.50 -8.87
N ALA A 627 -14.18 -0.12 -7.94
CA ALA A 627 -14.82 0.60 -6.84
C ALA A 627 -13.80 1.36 -5.97
N PRO A 628 -14.09 2.62 -5.57
CA PRO A 628 -13.22 3.37 -4.66
C PRO A 628 -13.21 2.72 -3.28
N LYS A 629 -12.02 2.64 -2.67
CA LYS A 629 -11.80 2.04 -1.35
C LYS A 629 -12.68 2.69 -0.28
N TYR A 630 -12.65 4.02 -0.18
CA TYR A 630 -13.47 4.85 0.69
C TYR A 630 -14.77 5.24 -0.03
N GLY A 631 -15.55 4.25 -0.45
CA GLY A 631 -16.78 4.43 -1.23
C GLY A 631 -17.87 5.23 -0.50
N GLY A 632 -18.71 5.93 -1.28
CA GLY A 632 -19.81 6.75 -0.76
C GLY A 632 -20.88 5.93 -0.02
N TRP A 633 -21.45 6.54 1.03
CA TRP A 633 -22.45 5.93 1.89
C TRP A 633 -23.54 6.94 2.28
N ILE A 634 -24.78 6.46 2.32
CA ILE A 634 -25.97 7.28 2.60
C ILE A 634 -26.55 6.82 3.92
N LEU A 635 -26.53 7.69 4.93
CA LEU A 635 -27.04 7.40 6.27
C LEU A 635 -28.53 7.71 6.35
N ASP A 636 -29.35 6.67 6.44
CA ASP A 636 -30.79 6.76 6.66
C ASP A 636 -31.13 6.67 8.16
N ASN A 637 -32.21 7.33 8.55
CA ASN A 637 -32.77 7.33 9.92
C ASN A 637 -31.79 7.72 11.05
N CYS A 638 -30.75 8.51 10.76
CA CYS A 638 -29.90 9.09 11.79
C CYS A 638 -30.73 10.00 12.74
N PRO A 639 -30.57 9.93 14.08
CA PRO A 639 -31.21 10.85 15.00
C PRO A 639 -30.70 12.28 14.82
N ALA A 640 -31.61 13.25 14.68
CA ALA A 640 -31.28 14.68 14.56
C ALA A 640 -30.92 15.32 15.92
N ILE A 641 -30.02 14.70 16.67
CA ILE A 641 -29.60 15.11 18.02
C ILE A 641 -28.29 15.89 17.91
N LYS A 642 -28.26 17.11 18.45
CA LYS A 642 -27.12 18.04 18.32
C LYS A 642 -25.85 17.48 18.95
N GLU A 643 -26.00 16.79 20.07
CA GLU A 643 -24.91 16.20 20.86
C GLU A 643 -24.25 15.05 20.08
N LEU A 644 -25.05 14.19 19.45
CA LEU A 644 -24.55 13.15 18.53
C LEU A 644 -23.83 13.77 17.32
N TRP A 645 -24.38 14.82 16.73
CA TRP A 645 -23.74 15.52 15.62
C TRP A 645 -22.35 16.08 15.94
N ILE A 646 -22.16 16.67 17.12
CA ILE A 646 -20.85 17.19 17.55
C ILE A 646 -19.84 16.05 17.65
N VAL A 647 -20.19 14.96 18.32
CA VAL A 647 -19.33 13.78 18.45
C VAL A 647 -19.01 13.15 17.09
N LEU A 648 -19.96 13.08 16.16
CA LEU A 648 -19.70 12.57 14.81
C LEU A 648 -18.70 13.44 14.04
N ILE A 649 -18.74 14.76 14.21
CA ILE A 649 -17.74 15.68 13.63
C ILE A 649 -16.36 15.47 14.29
N GLU A 650 -16.31 15.32 15.62
CA GLU A 650 -15.06 15.07 16.36
C GLU A 650 -14.40 13.71 16.01
N LYS A 651 -15.20 12.66 15.75
CA LYS A 651 -14.75 11.35 15.23
C LYS A 651 -14.48 11.37 13.71
N GLY A 652 -14.63 12.52 13.03
CA GLY A 652 -14.37 12.68 11.59
C GLY A 652 -15.44 12.09 10.65
N ILE A 653 -16.60 11.68 11.17
CA ILE A 653 -17.73 11.10 10.43
C ILE A 653 -18.59 12.24 9.84
N ILE A 654 -17.97 13.03 8.96
CA ILE A 654 -18.57 14.21 8.34
C ILE A 654 -19.17 13.83 6.97
N PRO A 655 -20.46 14.12 6.70
CA PRO A 655 -21.04 13.98 5.38
C PRO A 655 -20.65 15.14 4.45
N ASP A 656 -20.51 14.83 3.15
CA ASP A 656 -20.23 15.82 2.11
C ASP A 656 -21.49 16.63 1.73
N LEU A 657 -22.69 16.09 2.01
CA LEU A 657 -23.98 16.78 1.86
C LEU A 657 -24.98 16.35 2.97
N VAL A 658 -25.80 17.29 3.44
CA VAL A 658 -26.93 17.01 4.34
C VAL A 658 -28.23 17.36 3.64
N ILE A 659 -29.15 16.40 3.51
CA ILE A 659 -30.47 16.61 2.93
C ILE A 659 -31.49 16.56 4.06
N SER A 660 -32.32 17.59 4.20
CA SER A 660 -33.45 17.59 5.13
C SER A 660 -34.77 17.71 4.36
N LEU A 661 -35.69 16.78 4.60
CA LEU A 661 -37.07 16.87 4.14
C LEU A 661 -37.90 17.54 5.23
N SER A 662 -38.18 18.82 5.10
CA SER A 662 -39.07 19.58 5.97
C SER A 662 -40.43 19.79 5.31
N ASP A 663 -41.52 19.74 6.08
CA ASP A 663 -42.78 20.32 5.64
C ASP A 663 -42.67 21.86 5.63
N THR A 664 -43.33 22.49 4.66
CA THR A 664 -43.39 23.95 4.53
C THR A 664 -44.58 24.56 5.26
N GLU A 665 -45.58 23.77 5.65
CA GLU A 665 -46.75 24.27 6.38
C GLU A 665 -46.63 24.06 7.90
N ASN A 666 -46.42 25.17 8.64
CA ASN A 666 -46.40 25.28 10.10
C ASN A 666 -45.17 24.70 10.84
N ASN A 667 -43.98 25.30 10.66
CA ASN A 667 -42.79 25.09 11.51
C ASN A 667 -42.47 23.60 11.80
N GLY A 668 -42.24 22.81 10.75
CA GLY A 668 -42.02 21.35 10.83
C GLY A 668 -40.71 20.91 11.47
#